data_AF-U6M4R0-F1
#
_entry.id   AF-U6M4R0-F1
#
_cell.length_a   1.000
_cell.length_b   1.000
_cell.length_c   1.000
_cell.angle_alpha   90.00
_cell.angle_beta   90.00
_cell.angle_gamma   90.00
#
_symmetry.space_group_name_H-M   'P 1'
#
loop_
_entity.id
_entity.type
_entity.pdbx_description
1 polymer ?
#
loop_
_entity_poly.entity_id
_entity_poly.type
_entity_poly.pdbx_seq_one_letter_code
_entity_poly.pdbx_strand_id
1 'polypeptide(L)'
;MDNQPSCNPSVDATIIHLVIEALQAASCAVDGTAHDSYGRLWELVSSDTVAGSFFLRSLSISLGIELPSCVLNCAKIEEVAAKITELGSGICATLRNRVPLRTIHLHQGHPRVAIISASCRLPGGVETLGDLWSDILVPGRDAITPIPTSRWDADLLYDPEGGEGTIYVKEGGFIEDADAFDNRFFEIPHHEAAQMDPQQRLLLEAAFEARAPLMKGRISPSDETGVFIGCSCADWFLVHAKLTARDSPSCFIVDLQHAMLANRISYCMNLEGASMTIDTATSSGIVAFCTAVSQIESGRMVCALAGSSQLIIAPEVTIALCNLGMLSRKGRCRPFDEASDGFIRSEGVVVFSLVREDYVADYVDAKVVCPLAYVRGHSVVHSGRAFSTTAPSEGAERRVMEGALAKASLSPDDVDYIEAHGTGTRMGDAVEVQSIAAVFGDSHEPARPLLVGSIKGNIGHCEGSSGGAGICKAILVLINRCVPGTLHFNRLSSLIDRVPKYFSIPRTTTKFPIPDRPLVVGVSSFGVGGCNGHVILEGPTVGQHDFKTQLNDKCFWKKNRFPWSHLISMPCGSNEGVSPAELLTPEGCVATPTSSFCGTNFSLIGPATDQDAGRNGPVVFTEVPVIGPGNGTSHKRLKEVHHENKSSSFSCDNGSLQAAHVEFGTYSSVGEEPDMRPSCSSHSPGRSPQLPVADSSPYHKVPPSIPSVLSREQIRAAIDESLKLALNRDEPLQEDTPFVEAGVDSMTSIGIRENLSKKLKIQLPSTILYDHPCIAQLVGYLEQISSTQEVDAGTKALSCLGHPNARSAIAVTALACRFPQSAQTESEFWETLQGGKDCIQHIPLTRFDPWKYRDSGTDQSNKLYVSDAGTYPDMALFDNAAFNISVAEAHLMDPHQRVLLEVCQEAIAHDLQKRSLLDVAIVVGCCNNDWVREACTSQQEAKSLTGTGGAASIISNRLSHVFGFSGPSVTLDTACSSSLVALDFAISYMATQAISQALVVGVNLMLRAEAFQQTCKAHMLSIDGRCKTFDASANGYVRSEGCGALLLKALPRQYADPSTVYAWIRGAANNHVGRSASLTAPNGPAQQAVIRSALRDGRVQSPADVAVLEAHGTGTALGDPIEVGAIRAVYCKGFVDSPPLIVGALKSLMGHAEGAAGIAGLIKLILVLQHRLAT
;
A
#
# COMPACT_ATOMS: atom_id res chain seq x y z
N MET A 1 43.76 11.43 26.77
CA MET A 1 43.76 12.03 28.12
C MET A 1 44.66 13.26 28.19
N ASP A 2 44.83 14.01 27.10
CA ASP A 2 45.54 15.30 27.10
C ASP A 2 44.67 16.31 26.34
N ASN A 3 44.25 17.37 27.05
CA ASN A 3 43.39 18.52 26.67
C ASN A 3 42.10 18.64 27.51
N GLN A 4 42.25 18.81 28.83
CA GLN A 4 41.20 19.47 29.61
C GLN A 4 41.30 20.99 29.41
N PRO A 5 40.19 21.69 29.16
CA PRO A 5 40.19 23.14 29.04
C PRO A 5 40.53 23.80 30.38
N SER A 6 41.40 24.81 30.35
CA SER A 6 41.73 25.62 31.54
C SER A 6 40.47 26.33 32.03
N CYS A 7 39.94 25.91 33.19
CA CYS A 7 38.73 26.49 33.77
C CYS A 7 38.93 27.96 34.13
N ASN A 8 38.17 28.83 33.47
CA ASN A 8 37.95 30.21 33.92
C ASN A 8 37.01 30.13 35.16
N PRO A 9 37.28 30.84 36.28
CA PRO A 9 36.55 30.66 37.54
C PRO A 9 35.09 31.15 37.54
N SER A 10 34.52 31.50 36.39
CA SER A 10 33.15 32.01 36.21
C SER A 10 32.19 31.04 35.49
N VAL A 11 32.62 29.81 35.15
CA VAL A 11 31.82 28.84 34.37
C VAL A 11 31.69 27.53 35.15
N ASP A 12 30.45 27.05 35.34
CA ASP A 12 30.18 25.78 36.02
C ASP A 12 30.77 24.60 35.22
N ALA A 13 31.68 23.85 35.84
CA ALA A 13 32.31 22.66 35.25
C ALA A 13 31.27 21.63 34.75
N THR A 14 30.09 21.62 35.35
CA THR A 14 28.97 20.76 34.96
C THR A 14 28.39 21.17 33.60
N ILE A 15 28.31 22.47 33.31
CA ILE A 15 27.82 22.99 32.02
C ILE A 15 28.84 22.67 30.93
N ILE A 16 30.13 22.83 31.21
CA ILE A 16 31.20 22.45 30.27
C ILE A 16 31.08 20.96 29.90
N HIS A 17 30.82 20.08 30.86
CA HIS A 17 30.59 18.66 30.59
C HIS A 17 29.36 18.41 29.70
N LEU A 18 28.22 19.06 29.96
CA LEU A 18 27.02 18.98 29.13
C LEU A 18 27.27 19.45 27.69
N VAL A 19 28.01 20.55 27.53
CA VAL A 19 28.39 21.10 26.22
C VAL A 19 29.30 20.11 25.48
N ILE A 20 30.27 19.50 26.17
CA ILE A 20 31.15 18.47 25.58
C ILE A 20 30.35 17.24 25.14
N GLU A 21 29.42 16.76 25.97
CA GLU A 21 28.57 15.61 25.63
C GLU A 21 27.65 15.91 24.43
N ALA A 22 27.01 17.09 24.40
CA ALA A 22 26.20 17.50 23.26
C ALA A 22 27.05 17.68 21.98
N LEU A 23 28.29 18.17 22.12
CA LEU A 23 29.22 18.33 20.99
C LEU A 23 29.63 16.99 20.41
N GLN A 24 29.97 16.03 21.25
CA GLN A 24 30.26 14.66 20.83
C GLN A 24 29.05 14.04 20.13
N ALA A 25 27.83 14.26 20.65
CA ALA A 25 26.60 13.78 20.03
C ALA A 25 26.35 14.35 18.63
N ALA A 26 26.49 15.65 18.48
CA ALA A 26 26.32 16.33 17.21
C ALA A 26 27.40 15.94 16.18
N SER A 27 28.63 15.67 16.64
CA SER A 27 29.72 15.32 15.74
C SER A 27 29.54 13.97 15.05
N CYS A 28 28.89 13.01 15.71
CA CYS A 28 28.55 11.70 15.13
C CYS A 28 27.61 11.82 13.91
N ALA A 29 26.90 12.94 13.75
CA ALA A 29 26.00 13.17 12.63
C ALA A 29 26.73 13.60 11.33
N VAL A 30 28.01 13.99 11.41
CA VAL A 30 28.74 14.60 10.29
C VAL A 30 29.86 13.72 9.76
N ASP A 31 30.56 12.97 10.62
CA ASP A 31 31.48 11.90 10.21
C ASP A 31 31.82 11.01 11.42
N GLY A 32 31.81 9.69 11.25
CA GLY A 32 31.83 8.68 12.31
C GLY A 32 33.16 8.50 13.07
N THR A 33 33.88 9.55 13.45
CA THR A 33 35.16 9.44 14.17
C THR A 33 35.15 10.15 15.52
N ALA A 34 35.03 9.38 16.60
CA ALA A 34 35.02 9.84 17.99
C ALA A 34 36.40 10.27 18.56
N HIS A 35 37.41 10.47 17.72
CA HIS A 35 38.82 10.63 18.15
C HIS A 35 39.46 11.99 17.86
N ASP A 36 38.71 12.97 17.34
CA ASP A 36 39.23 14.33 17.11
C ASP A 36 39.23 15.20 18.39
N SER A 37 40.10 16.23 18.41
CA SER A 37 40.14 17.22 19.50
C SER A 37 38.87 18.07 19.55
N TYR A 38 38.41 18.46 20.74
CA TYR A 38 37.17 19.26 20.93
C TYR A 38 37.10 20.56 20.11
N GLY A 39 38.23 21.23 19.88
CA GLY A 39 38.27 22.42 19.02
C GLY A 39 37.89 22.13 17.56
N ARG A 40 38.36 20.99 17.03
CA ARG A 40 38.04 20.55 15.66
C ARG A 40 36.60 20.06 15.54
N LEU A 41 36.10 19.36 16.56
CA LEU A 41 34.70 18.96 16.65
C LEU A 41 33.77 20.18 16.70
N TRP A 42 34.16 21.23 17.44
CA TRP A 42 33.41 22.48 17.49
C TRP A 42 33.38 23.20 16.14
N GLU A 43 34.50 23.30 15.42
CA GLU A 43 34.52 23.87 14.06
C GLU A 43 33.60 23.10 13.10
N LEU A 44 33.60 21.77 13.17
CA LEU A 44 32.74 20.92 12.36
C LEU A 44 31.25 21.16 12.67
N VAL A 45 30.88 21.15 13.95
CA VAL A 45 29.49 21.28 14.39
C VAL A 45 28.95 22.71 14.23
N SER A 46 29.78 23.73 14.43
CA SER A 46 29.38 25.14 14.30
C SER A 46 29.26 25.60 12.84
N SER A 47 29.97 24.96 11.91
CA SER A 47 29.89 25.27 10.48
C SER A 47 28.86 24.45 9.70
N ASP A 48 28.42 23.30 10.25
CA ASP A 48 27.37 22.46 9.67
C ASP A 48 25.99 22.79 10.26
N THR A 49 25.03 23.13 9.39
CA THR A 49 23.67 23.52 9.80
C THR A 49 22.89 22.40 10.51
N VAL A 50 23.12 21.14 10.16
CA VAL A 50 22.40 19.99 10.73
C VAL A 50 22.99 19.63 12.08
N ALA A 51 24.32 19.53 12.16
CA ALA A 51 25.03 19.24 13.40
C ALA A 51 24.86 20.35 14.43
N GLY A 52 24.93 21.62 13.99
CA GLY A 52 24.67 22.77 14.85
C GLY A 52 23.25 22.75 15.42
N SER A 53 22.26 22.39 14.61
CA SER A 53 20.87 22.22 15.08
C SER A 53 20.74 21.07 16.08
N PHE A 54 21.37 19.92 15.80
CA PHE A 54 21.36 18.76 16.69
C PHE A 54 22.05 19.04 18.03
N PHE A 55 23.17 19.77 17.99
CA PHE A 55 23.89 20.25 19.16
C PHE A 55 23.00 21.14 20.03
N LEU A 56 22.39 22.18 19.44
CA LEU A 56 21.50 23.10 20.14
C LEU A 56 20.30 22.36 20.74
N ARG A 57 19.69 21.44 20.00
CA ARG A 57 18.51 20.69 20.45
C ARG A 57 18.86 19.73 21.59
N SER A 58 19.93 18.96 21.45
CA SER A 58 20.40 18.02 22.49
C SER A 58 20.71 18.75 23.79
N LEU A 59 21.36 19.90 23.68
CA LEU A 59 21.72 20.72 24.83
C LEU A 59 20.49 21.44 25.42
N SER A 60 19.56 21.91 24.58
CA SER A 60 18.29 22.51 25.00
C SER A 60 17.42 21.52 25.79
N ILE A 61 17.32 20.27 25.32
CA ILE A 61 16.61 19.18 26.02
C ILE A 61 17.24 18.91 27.38
N SER A 62 18.57 18.83 27.42
CA SER A 62 19.31 18.50 28.64
C SER A 62 19.25 19.60 29.70
N LEU A 63 19.18 20.86 29.26
CA LEU A 63 19.09 22.04 30.11
C LEU A 63 17.63 22.45 30.41
N GLY A 64 16.66 21.97 29.64
CA GLY A 64 15.25 22.36 29.73
C GLY A 64 14.98 23.82 29.32
N ILE A 65 15.85 24.41 28.49
CA ILE A 65 15.73 25.79 27.98
C ILE A 65 15.94 25.81 26.46
N GLU A 66 15.27 26.71 25.76
CA GLU A 66 15.47 26.89 24.32
C GLU A 66 16.73 27.74 24.08
N LEU A 67 17.73 27.16 23.41
CA LEU A 67 18.98 27.86 23.10
C LEU A 67 18.90 28.61 21.77
N PRO A 68 19.26 29.91 21.73
CA PRO A 68 19.27 30.66 20.48
C PRO A 68 20.42 30.23 19.57
N SER A 69 20.21 30.29 18.25
CA SER A 69 21.23 29.92 17.24
C SER A 69 22.54 30.70 17.35
N CYS A 70 22.52 31.89 17.97
CA CYS A 70 23.71 32.69 18.25
C CYS A 70 24.72 32.03 19.21
N VAL A 71 24.38 30.88 19.81
CA VAL A 71 25.30 30.03 20.56
C VAL A 71 26.31 29.35 19.62
N LEU A 72 25.93 29.04 18.38
CA LEU A 72 26.83 28.46 17.38
C LEU A 72 27.89 29.44 16.87
N ASN A 73 27.68 30.75 17.09
CA ASN A 73 28.65 31.78 16.71
C ASN A 73 29.82 31.94 17.69
N CYS A 74 29.85 31.16 18.78
CA CYS A 74 30.94 31.20 19.74
C CYS A 74 32.21 30.59 19.12
N ALA A 75 33.37 31.17 19.40
CA ALA A 75 34.62 30.70 18.80
C ALA A 75 35.14 29.43 19.48
N LYS A 76 34.77 29.22 20.76
CA LYS A 76 35.24 28.08 21.57
C LYS A 76 34.17 27.54 22.51
N ILE A 77 34.34 26.29 22.93
CA ILE A 77 33.40 25.57 23.80
C ILE A 77 33.23 26.23 25.19
N GLU A 78 34.27 26.90 25.69
CA GLU A 78 34.24 27.62 26.96
C GLU A 78 33.36 28.88 26.86
N GLU A 79 33.30 29.53 25.70
CA GLU A 79 32.42 30.67 25.43
C GLU A 79 30.96 30.22 25.36
N VAL A 80 30.70 29.04 24.79
CA VAL A 80 29.37 28.41 24.78
C VAL A 80 28.89 28.16 26.21
N ALA A 81 29.73 27.55 27.04
CA ALA A 81 29.40 27.29 28.44
C ALA A 81 29.18 28.58 29.25
N ALA A 82 29.98 29.64 29.01
CA ALA A 82 29.79 30.94 29.62
C ALA A 82 28.45 31.58 29.21
N LYS A 83 28.10 31.53 27.92
CA LYS A 83 26.86 32.08 27.37
C LYS A 83 25.62 31.34 27.86
N ILE A 84 25.72 30.02 28.04
CA ILE A 84 24.67 29.21 28.67
C ILE A 84 24.51 29.57 30.15
N THR A 85 25.61 29.80 30.86
CA THR A 85 25.58 30.24 32.26
C THR A 85 24.90 31.60 32.40
N GLU A 86 25.16 32.52 31.47
CA GLU A 86 24.50 33.83 31.38
C GLU A 86 22.99 33.69 31.10
N LEU A 87 22.61 32.87 30.11
CA LEU A 87 21.20 32.58 29.78
C LEU A 87 20.46 31.87 30.93
N GLY A 88 21.16 31.04 31.70
CA GLY A 88 20.62 30.27 32.84
C GLY A 88 20.54 31.03 34.16
N SER A 89 21.15 32.23 34.26
CA SER A 89 21.21 33.03 35.50
C SER A 89 19.84 33.50 36.03
N GLY A 90 18.77 33.33 35.25
CA GLY A 90 17.38 33.56 35.67
C GLY A 90 16.59 32.32 36.14
N ILE A 91 17.14 31.10 36.05
CA ILE A 91 16.37 29.84 36.17
C ILE A 91 17.00 28.90 37.22
N CYS A 92 17.54 29.45 38.32
CA CYS A 92 18.32 28.66 39.29
C CYS A 92 17.50 27.87 40.34
N ALA A 93 16.20 27.62 40.12
CA ALA A 93 15.35 26.92 41.11
C ALA A 93 14.75 25.58 40.65
N THR A 94 14.85 25.18 39.37
CA THR A 94 14.10 24.05 38.79
C THR A 94 14.97 22.95 38.18
N LEU A 95 16.23 22.80 38.62
CA LEU A 95 17.19 21.82 38.10
C LEU A 95 17.08 20.41 38.73
N ARG A 96 15.86 19.92 39.04
CA ARG A 96 15.65 18.58 39.65
C ARG A 96 15.27 17.46 38.67
N ASN A 97 14.93 17.78 37.42
CA ASN A 97 14.58 16.79 36.40
C ASN A 97 15.59 16.81 35.24
N ARG A 98 16.83 16.38 35.48
CA ARG A 98 17.75 16.10 34.36
C ARG A 98 17.36 14.79 33.70
N VAL A 99 17.09 14.81 32.39
CA VAL A 99 17.29 13.62 31.55
C VAL A 99 18.81 13.47 31.40
N PRO A 100 19.43 12.39 31.88
CA PRO A 100 20.86 12.18 31.65
C PRO A 100 21.12 12.17 30.14
N LEU A 101 22.13 12.89 29.65
CA LEU A 101 22.58 12.78 28.25
C LEU A 101 23.02 11.35 27.89
N ARG A 102 23.23 10.47 28.88
CA ARG A 102 23.31 9.01 28.69
C ARG A 102 22.07 8.38 28.02
N THR A 103 20.93 9.08 27.98
CA THR A 103 19.74 8.67 27.22
C THR A 103 19.88 9.03 25.73
N ILE A 104 20.76 9.98 25.40
CA ILE A 104 21.14 10.36 24.02
C ILE A 104 22.48 9.68 23.62
N HIS A 105 23.23 9.15 24.58
CA HIS A 105 24.45 8.36 24.38
C HIS A 105 24.29 6.96 24.95
N LEU A 106 23.65 6.07 24.17
CA LEU A 106 23.94 4.63 24.13
C LEU A 106 23.04 3.92 23.11
N HIS A 107 23.08 4.29 21.84
CA HIS A 107 22.98 3.27 20.80
C HIS A 107 24.07 3.58 19.78
N GLN A 108 25.15 2.81 19.82
CA GLN A 108 26.02 2.62 18.65
C GLN A 108 25.27 1.83 17.55
N GLY A 109 23.96 2.03 17.42
CA GLY A 109 22.99 1.28 16.64
C GLY A 109 21.82 2.17 16.23
N HIS A 110 21.02 1.68 15.28
CA HIS A 110 19.87 2.39 14.71
C HIS A 110 18.83 2.77 15.79
N PRO A 111 18.16 3.93 15.67
CA PRO A 111 17.12 4.35 16.63
C PRO A 111 15.98 3.32 16.68
N ARG A 112 15.52 2.97 17.88
CA ARG A 112 14.47 1.96 18.08
C ARG A 112 13.11 2.49 17.61
N VAL A 113 12.19 1.58 17.32
CA VAL A 113 10.79 1.91 16.99
C VAL A 113 9.91 1.52 18.17
N ALA A 114 9.14 2.49 18.68
CA ALA A 114 8.19 2.30 19.75
C ALA A 114 6.81 1.93 19.20
N ILE A 115 6.17 0.92 19.77
CA ILE A 115 4.76 0.59 19.54
C ILE A 115 3.94 1.41 20.53
N ILE A 116 3.20 2.40 20.04
CA ILE A 116 2.45 3.34 20.88
C ILE A 116 1.10 2.78 21.28
N SER A 117 0.42 2.12 20.35
CA SER A 117 -0.93 1.59 20.53
C SER A 117 -1.17 0.47 19.53
N ALA A 118 -2.15 -0.37 19.85
CA ALA A 118 -2.65 -1.42 19.00
C ALA A 118 -4.19 -1.44 19.09
N SER A 119 -4.86 -1.53 17.95
CA SER A 119 -6.29 -1.86 17.87
C SER A 119 -6.44 -3.23 17.22
N CYS A 120 -7.42 -4.01 17.66
CA CYS A 120 -7.71 -5.31 17.08
C CYS A 120 -9.20 -5.63 17.07
N ARG A 121 -9.62 -6.42 16.08
CA ARG A 121 -10.88 -7.18 16.06
C ARG A 121 -10.51 -8.64 15.85
N LEU A 122 -10.78 -9.47 16.86
CA LEU A 122 -10.43 -10.89 16.85
C LEU A 122 -11.65 -11.74 17.28
N PRO A 123 -11.64 -13.06 16.97
CA PRO A 123 -12.74 -13.94 17.36
C PRO A 123 -13.01 -13.97 18.86
N GLY A 124 -14.26 -14.27 19.23
CA GLY A 124 -14.69 -14.36 20.62
C GLY A 124 -15.13 -13.03 21.25
N GLY A 125 -15.49 -12.05 20.43
CA GLY A 125 -15.97 -10.73 20.86
C GLY A 125 -14.87 -9.74 21.23
N VAL A 126 -13.63 -9.98 20.78
CA VAL A 126 -12.46 -9.16 21.13
C VAL A 126 -12.45 -7.89 20.30
N GLU A 127 -12.60 -6.73 20.95
CA GLU A 127 -12.47 -5.41 20.33
C GLU A 127 -11.24 -4.63 20.83
N THR A 128 -10.62 -5.08 21.92
CA THR A 128 -9.43 -4.45 22.52
C THR A 128 -8.39 -5.47 22.97
N LEU A 129 -7.15 -5.02 23.21
CA LEU A 129 -6.11 -5.86 23.82
C LEU A 129 -6.50 -6.31 25.24
N GLY A 130 -7.27 -5.48 25.96
CA GLY A 130 -7.85 -5.81 27.25
C GLY A 130 -8.76 -7.04 27.17
N ASP A 131 -9.71 -7.04 26.23
CA ASP A 131 -10.64 -8.16 26.00
C ASP A 131 -9.87 -9.43 25.63
N LEU A 132 -8.87 -9.31 24.74
CA LEU A 132 -8.02 -10.44 24.35
C LEU A 132 -7.34 -11.08 25.57
N TRP A 133 -6.86 -10.25 26.51
CA TRP A 133 -6.21 -10.73 27.72
C TRP A 133 -7.19 -11.36 28.71
N SER A 134 -8.24 -10.63 29.10
CA SER A 134 -9.14 -11.02 30.19
C SER A 134 -10.10 -12.13 29.80
N ASP A 135 -10.57 -12.14 28.55
CA ASP A 135 -11.72 -12.96 28.14
C ASP A 135 -11.28 -14.19 27.34
N ILE A 136 -10.11 -14.12 26.69
CA ILE A 136 -9.58 -15.20 25.85
C ILE A 136 -8.34 -15.85 26.47
N LEU A 137 -7.25 -15.11 26.63
CA LEU A 137 -5.93 -15.69 26.92
C LEU A 137 -5.81 -16.21 28.36
N VAL A 138 -6.13 -15.39 29.37
CA VAL A 138 -6.03 -15.78 30.79
C VAL A 138 -6.96 -16.95 31.15
N PRO A 139 -8.25 -16.96 30.78
CA PRO A 139 -9.12 -18.09 31.07
C PRO A 139 -8.84 -19.32 30.20
N GLY A 140 -8.02 -19.19 29.15
CA GLY A 140 -7.77 -20.27 28.19
C GLY A 140 -9.01 -20.61 27.37
N ARG A 141 -9.77 -19.60 26.92
CA ARG A 141 -10.98 -19.79 26.11
C ARG A 141 -10.59 -20.15 24.67
N ASP A 142 -11.40 -21.04 24.12
CA ASP A 142 -11.43 -21.40 22.69
C ASP A 142 -12.50 -20.54 22.01
N ALA A 143 -12.10 -19.72 21.05
CA ALA A 143 -12.96 -18.78 20.32
C ALA A 143 -13.47 -19.33 18.98
N ILE A 144 -13.24 -20.61 18.70
CA ILE A 144 -13.72 -21.26 17.47
C ILE A 144 -15.21 -21.59 17.59
N THR A 145 -15.98 -21.15 16.60
CA THR A 145 -17.43 -21.32 16.50
C THR A 145 -17.81 -21.99 15.19
N PRO A 146 -19.06 -22.48 15.04
CA PRO A 146 -19.58 -22.85 13.73
C PRO A 146 -19.52 -21.69 12.72
N ILE A 147 -19.38 -21.99 11.43
CA ILE A 147 -19.48 -21.01 10.35
C ILE A 147 -20.84 -20.30 10.45
N PRO A 148 -20.88 -18.96 10.59
CA PRO A 148 -22.13 -18.23 10.65
C PRO A 148 -22.91 -18.33 9.35
N THR A 149 -24.23 -18.49 9.42
CA THR A 149 -25.12 -18.47 8.25
C THR A 149 -25.11 -17.12 7.53
N SER A 150 -24.67 -16.05 8.20
CA SER A 150 -24.39 -14.74 7.58
C SER A 150 -23.19 -14.76 6.63
N ARG A 151 -22.33 -15.78 6.67
CA ARG A 151 -21.28 -16.03 5.68
C ARG A 151 -21.82 -16.95 4.58
N TRP A 152 -22.07 -18.22 4.90
CA TRP A 152 -22.75 -19.17 4.02
C TRP A 152 -23.34 -20.32 4.83
N ASP A 153 -24.21 -21.11 4.21
CA ASP A 153 -24.71 -22.34 4.81
C ASP A 153 -23.68 -23.47 4.62
N ALA A 154 -22.95 -23.78 5.70
CA ALA A 154 -21.91 -24.80 5.70
C ALA A 154 -22.45 -26.23 5.49
N ASP A 155 -23.71 -26.50 5.84
CA ASP A 155 -24.28 -27.85 5.70
C ASP A 155 -24.51 -28.22 4.22
N LEU A 156 -24.66 -27.24 3.34
CA LEU A 156 -24.79 -27.46 1.88
C LEU A 156 -23.52 -27.98 1.23
N LEU A 157 -22.36 -27.74 1.84
CA LEU A 157 -21.05 -28.10 1.30
C LEU A 157 -20.36 -29.19 2.14
N TYR A 158 -20.98 -29.65 3.23
CA TYR A 158 -20.30 -30.52 4.18
C TYR A 158 -20.23 -31.98 3.72
N ASP A 159 -19.02 -32.52 3.68
CA ASP A 159 -18.76 -33.96 3.52
C ASP A 159 -17.65 -34.38 4.50
N PRO A 160 -17.94 -35.23 5.50
CA PRO A 160 -16.96 -35.65 6.49
C PRO A 160 -15.81 -36.49 5.92
N GLU A 161 -16.02 -37.19 4.80
CA GLU A 161 -14.94 -37.94 4.12
C GLU A 161 -14.03 -37.00 3.32
N GLY A 162 -14.53 -35.80 3.03
CA GLY A 162 -13.95 -34.86 2.10
C GLY A 162 -14.18 -35.27 0.66
N GLY A 163 -14.03 -34.32 -0.25
CA GLY A 163 -14.25 -34.54 -1.68
C GLY A 163 -14.05 -33.24 -2.45
N GLU A 164 -13.97 -33.32 -3.77
CA GLU A 164 -13.84 -32.12 -4.59
C GLU A 164 -15.09 -31.25 -4.42
N GLY A 165 -14.88 -29.96 -4.10
CA GLY A 165 -15.96 -29.00 -3.94
C GLY A 165 -16.65 -29.00 -2.57
N THR A 166 -16.24 -29.88 -1.65
CA THR A 166 -16.85 -29.99 -0.31
C THR A 166 -15.92 -29.47 0.79
N ILE A 167 -16.48 -29.26 1.98
CA ILE A 167 -15.75 -28.94 3.20
C ILE A 167 -15.94 -30.08 4.20
N TYR A 168 -14.87 -30.55 4.85
CA TYR A 168 -14.99 -31.52 5.96
C TYR A 168 -14.98 -30.86 7.34
N VAL A 169 -14.97 -29.53 7.39
CA VAL A 169 -14.93 -28.75 8.63
C VAL A 169 -15.96 -27.62 8.58
N LYS A 170 -16.74 -27.48 9.64
CA LYS A 170 -17.84 -26.51 9.76
C LYS A 170 -17.57 -25.40 10.77
N GLU A 171 -16.34 -25.27 11.22
CA GLU A 171 -15.94 -24.40 12.32
C GLU A 171 -14.85 -23.42 11.86
N GLY A 172 -14.72 -22.30 12.56
CA GLY A 172 -13.73 -21.27 12.31
C GLY A 172 -13.77 -20.18 13.39
N GLY A 173 -12.77 -19.30 13.40
CA GLY A 173 -12.78 -18.11 14.26
C GLY A 173 -13.37 -16.93 13.50
N PHE A 174 -14.50 -16.37 13.95
CA PHE A 174 -15.19 -15.27 13.23
C PHE A 174 -15.26 -14.00 14.07
N ILE A 175 -15.11 -12.86 13.41
CA ILE A 175 -15.39 -11.54 13.96
C ILE A 175 -16.92 -11.35 13.98
N GLU A 176 -17.43 -10.97 15.14
CA GLU A 176 -18.83 -10.62 15.35
C GLU A 176 -19.16 -9.31 14.65
N ASP A 177 -20.37 -9.20 14.09
CA ASP A 177 -20.86 -7.98 13.43
C ASP A 177 -19.92 -7.41 12.36
N ALA A 178 -19.21 -8.27 11.61
CA ALA A 178 -18.33 -7.87 10.52
C ALA A 178 -19.04 -7.08 9.39
N ASP A 179 -20.37 -7.11 9.35
CA ASP A 179 -21.22 -6.34 8.44
C ASP A 179 -21.56 -4.93 8.92
N ALA A 180 -21.23 -4.60 10.17
CA ALA A 180 -21.51 -3.30 10.77
C ALA A 180 -20.36 -2.31 10.52
N PHE A 181 -20.71 -1.07 10.16
CA PHE A 181 -19.73 0.01 9.95
C PHE A 181 -20.36 1.40 10.16
N ASP A 182 -19.63 2.33 10.77
CA ASP A 182 -20.04 3.73 10.90
C ASP A 182 -19.61 4.55 9.68
N ASN A 183 -20.33 4.36 8.57
CA ASN A 183 -20.03 5.06 7.32
C ASN A 183 -20.18 6.59 7.43
N ARG A 184 -21.03 7.08 8.35
CA ARG A 184 -21.26 8.53 8.52
C ARG A 184 -20.06 9.20 9.16
N PHE A 185 -19.42 8.54 10.12
CA PHE A 185 -18.20 9.06 10.76
C PHE A 185 -17.07 9.27 9.74
N PHE A 186 -16.91 8.35 8.79
CA PHE A 186 -15.88 8.42 7.75
C PHE A 186 -16.32 9.21 6.50
N GLU A 187 -17.49 9.86 6.54
CA GLU A 187 -18.06 10.61 5.41
C GLU A 187 -18.23 9.76 4.13
N ILE A 188 -18.50 8.46 4.29
CA ILE A 188 -18.70 7.54 3.18
C ILE A 188 -20.20 7.40 2.90
N PRO A 189 -20.68 7.70 1.67
CA PRO A 189 -22.08 7.50 1.30
C PRO A 189 -22.56 6.07 1.53
N HIS A 190 -23.82 5.90 1.94
CA HIS A 190 -24.36 4.58 2.29
C HIS A 190 -24.27 3.56 1.14
N HIS A 191 -24.47 3.99 -0.11
CA HIS A 191 -24.40 3.11 -1.28
C HIS A 191 -22.97 2.67 -1.61
N GLU A 192 -21.96 3.47 -1.25
CA GLU A 192 -20.55 3.10 -1.37
C GLU A 192 -20.17 2.14 -0.25
N ALA A 193 -20.53 2.45 1.00
CA ALA A 193 -20.28 1.58 2.15
C ALA A 193 -20.90 0.17 2.01
N ALA A 194 -22.03 0.06 1.31
CA ALA A 194 -22.67 -1.23 1.00
C ALA A 194 -21.85 -2.11 0.04
N GLN A 195 -20.97 -1.52 -0.76
CA GLN A 195 -20.15 -2.19 -1.76
C GLN A 195 -18.70 -2.37 -1.35
N MET A 196 -18.24 -1.57 -0.38
CA MET A 196 -16.91 -1.69 0.20
C MET A 196 -16.67 -3.08 0.79
N ASP A 197 -15.49 -3.62 0.49
CA ASP A 197 -14.97 -4.80 1.17
C ASP A 197 -15.08 -4.59 2.70
N PRO A 198 -15.72 -5.50 3.45
CA PRO A 198 -15.79 -5.42 4.90
C PRO A 198 -14.40 -5.30 5.57
N GLN A 199 -13.35 -5.81 4.93
CA GLN A 199 -11.96 -5.63 5.36
C GLN A 199 -11.56 -4.14 5.40
N GLN A 200 -11.93 -3.35 4.38
CA GLN A 200 -11.66 -1.91 4.34
C GLN A 200 -12.40 -1.18 5.47
N ARG A 201 -13.65 -1.56 5.73
CA ARG A 201 -14.48 -0.97 6.78
C ARG A 201 -13.91 -1.19 8.18
N LEU A 202 -13.55 -2.44 8.51
CA LEU A 202 -12.95 -2.77 9.79
C LEU A 202 -11.55 -2.16 9.96
N LEU A 203 -10.76 -2.10 8.88
CA LEU A 203 -9.46 -1.43 8.90
C LEU A 203 -9.56 0.07 9.18
N LEU A 204 -10.57 0.76 8.63
CA LEU A 204 -10.79 2.19 8.92
C LEU A 204 -11.06 2.44 10.41
N GLU A 205 -11.93 1.64 11.02
CA GLU A 205 -12.21 1.74 12.46
C GLU A 205 -10.95 1.43 13.30
N ALA A 206 -10.26 0.32 12.98
CA ALA A 206 -9.07 -0.10 13.72
C ALA A 206 -7.89 0.89 13.56
N ALA A 207 -7.68 1.43 12.37
CA ALA A 207 -6.64 2.41 12.11
C ALA A 207 -6.93 3.75 12.82
N PHE A 208 -8.20 4.15 12.92
CA PHE A 208 -8.58 5.36 13.64
C PHE A 208 -8.29 5.21 15.13
N GLU A 209 -8.70 4.08 15.72
CA GLU A 209 -8.43 3.75 17.12
C GLU A 209 -6.93 3.67 17.40
N ALA A 210 -6.16 2.99 16.53
CA ALA A 210 -4.71 2.92 16.67
C ALA A 210 -4.06 4.31 16.58
N ARG A 211 -4.53 5.19 15.69
CA ARG A 211 -3.96 6.54 15.50
C ARG A 211 -4.36 7.51 16.61
N ALA A 212 -5.52 7.36 17.24
CA ALA A 212 -6.07 8.33 18.20
C ALA A 212 -5.09 8.78 19.32
N PRO A 213 -4.25 7.90 19.90
CA PRO A 213 -3.21 8.31 20.86
C PRO A 213 -2.16 9.27 20.29
N LEU A 214 -1.82 9.15 19.01
CA LEU A 214 -0.87 10.05 18.33
C LEU A 214 -1.45 11.46 18.14
N MET A 215 -2.77 11.60 18.07
CA MET A 215 -3.44 12.89 17.92
C MET A 215 -3.42 13.74 19.20
N LYS A 216 -2.96 13.18 20.32
CA LYS A 216 -2.89 13.84 21.64
C LYS A 216 -1.52 14.46 21.92
N GLY A 217 -0.57 14.38 20.98
CA GLY A 217 0.80 14.93 21.11
C GLY A 217 0.89 16.45 21.02
N ARG A 218 2.12 16.98 21.22
CA ARG A 218 2.43 18.41 21.02
C ARG A 218 2.48 18.78 19.55
N ILE A 219 2.93 17.85 18.73
CA ILE A 219 2.95 17.93 17.28
C ILE A 219 1.85 16.99 16.80
N SER A 220 0.86 17.52 16.07
CA SER A 220 -0.05 16.64 15.34
C SER A 220 0.81 15.79 14.41
N PRO A 221 0.64 14.44 14.39
CA PRO A 221 1.40 13.60 13.49
C PRO A 221 1.28 14.19 12.10
N SER A 222 2.43 14.58 11.54
CA SER A 222 2.51 15.21 10.24
C SER A 222 1.69 14.43 9.22
N ASP A 223 1.23 15.10 8.18
CA ASP A 223 0.60 14.46 7.02
C ASP A 223 1.48 13.30 6.48
N GLU A 224 2.80 13.28 6.73
CA GLU A 224 3.74 12.22 6.31
C GLU A 224 3.65 10.84 7.01
N THR A 225 2.59 10.52 7.76
CA THR A 225 2.45 9.19 8.39
C THR A 225 2.24 8.10 7.34
N GLY A 226 3.09 7.05 7.35
CA GLY A 226 2.95 5.92 6.43
C GLY A 226 1.86 4.92 6.83
N VAL A 227 1.34 4.14 5.88
CA VAL A 227 0.33 3.09 6.08
C VAL A 227 0.77 1.81 5.35
N PHE A 228 0.94 0.72 6.11
CA PHE A 228 1.39 -0.57 5.61
C PHE A 228 0.42 -1.67 6.05
N ILE A 229 -0.32 -2.26 5.10
CA ILE A 229 -1.36 -3.26 5.41
C ILE A 229 -0.99 -4.62 4.82
N GLY A 230 -0.91 -5.65 5.67
CA GLY A 230 -0.79 -7.04 5.26
C GLY A 230 -2.15 -7.65 4.94
N CYS A 231 -2.31 -8.25 3.76
CA CYS A 231 -3.53 -8.96 3.38
C CYS A 231 -3.19 -10.11 2.42
N SER A 232 -3.78 -11.28 2.66
CA SER A 232 -3.54 -12.49 1.84
C SER A 232 -4.76 -12.96 1.06
N CYS A 233 -5.89 -12.26 1.14
CA CYS A 233 -7.17 -12.79 0.70
C CYS A 233 -8.11 -11.72 0.13
N ALA A 234 -8.69 -12.07 -1.02
CA ALA A 234 -9.59 -11.23 -1.80
C ALA A 234 -11.01 -11.83 -1.87
N ASP A 235 -11.54 -12.41 -0.78
CA ASP A 235 -12.84 -13.10 -0.84
C ASP A 235 -13.96 -12.19 -1.34
N TRP A 236 -13.92 -10.89 -1.02
CA TRP A 236 -14.90 -9.93 -1.54
C TRP A 236 -14.88 -9.83 -3.06
N PHE A 237 -13.69 -9.90 -3.67
CA PHE A 237 -13.52 -10.01 -5.12
C PHE A 237 -14.14 -11.30 -5.67
N LEU A 238 -14.04 -12.43 -4.94
CA LEU A 238 -14.68 -13.70 -5.34
C LEU A 238 -16.20 -13.62 -5.31
N VAL A 239 -16.78 -12.99 -4.29
CA VAL A 239 -18.23 -12.76 -4.21
C VAL A 239 -18.70 -11.93 -5.42
N HIS A 240 -18.03 -10.81 -5.69
CA HIS A 240 -18.36 -9.95 -6.83
C HIS A 240 -18.05 -10.61 -8.19
N ALA A 241 -17.10 -11.53 -8.25
CA ALA A 241 -16.80 -12.27 -9.47
C ALA A 241 -18.00 -13.11 -9.95
N LYS A 242 -18.82 -13.62 -9.01
CA LYS A 242 -19.98 -14.47 -9.30
C LYS A 242 -21.26 -13.70 -9.61
N LEU A 243 -21.37 -12.44 -9.19
CA LEU A 243 -22.57 -11.62 -9.37
C LEU A 243 -22.83 -11.15 -10.82
N THR A 244 -21.95 -11.41 -11.79
CA THR A 244 -22.05 -10.76 -13.10
C THR A 244 -22.84 -11.54 -14.15
N ALA A 245 -24.11 -11.15 -14.31
CA ALA A 245 -24.74 -11.09 -15.63
C ALA A 245 -25.50 -9.78 -15.91
N ARG A 246 -25.90 -8.98 -14.90
CA ARG A 246 -26.80 -7.83 -15.17
C ARG A 246 -26.43 -6.42 -14.71
N ASP A 247 -25.60 -6.15 -13.70
CA ASP A 247 -25.09 -4.79 -13.49
C ASP A 247 -23.87 -4.78 -12.55
N SER A 248 -22.67 -4.57 -13.10
CA SER A 248 -21.48 -4.29 -12.28
C SER A 248 -21.49 -2.81 -11.86
N PRO A 249 -21.41 -2.47 -10.57
CA PRO A 249 -21.37 -1.07 -10.15
C PRO A 249 -20.10 -0.35 -10.62
N SER A 250 -20.19 0.97 -10.78
CA SER A 250 -19.10 1.83 -11.29
C SER A 250 -17.93 1.99 -10.32
N CYS A 251 -18.11 1.75 -9.02
CA CYS A 251 -17.08 1.86 -7.98
C CYS A 251 -16.22 0.60 -7.78
N PHE A 252 -16.35 -0.41 -8.66
CA PHE A 252 -15.61 -1.68 -8.59
C PHE A 252 -14.09 -1.53 -8.39
N ILE A 253 -13.46 -0.53 -9.04
CA ILE A 253 -12.01 -0.29 -8.95
C ILE A 253 -11.60 0.11 -7.53
N VAL A 254 -12.37 0.98 -6.87
CA VAL A 254 -12.06 1.48 -5.51
C VAL A 254 -12.57 0.57 -4.40
N ASP A 255 -13.43 -0.39 -4.71
CA ASP A 255 -14.04 -1.27 -3.71
C ASP A 255 -13.34 -2.62 -3.60
N LEU A 256 -12.62 -3.07 -4.63
CA LEU A 256 -12.12 -4.45 -4.72
C LEU A 256 -10.61 -4.57 -4.92
N GLN A 257 -9.90 -3.49 -5.29
CA GLN A 257 -8.44 -3.54 -5.41
C GLN A 257 -7.77 -3.63 -4.02
N HIS A 258 -6.76 -4.49 -3.89
CA HIS A 258 -6.02 -4.65 -2.64
C HIS A 258 -5.32 -3.37 -2.19
N ALA A 259 -4.85 -2.55 -3.13
CA ALA A 259 -4.30 -1.22 -2.85
C ALA A 259 -5.24 -0.32 -2.01
N MET A 260 -6.57 -0.54 -2.09
CA MET A 260 -7.56 0.28 -1.39
C MET A 260 -7.60 0.03 0.12
N LEU A 261 -7.08 -1.11 0.59
CA LEU A 261 -6.97 -1.40 2.03
C LEU A 261 -6.09 -0.38 2.75
N ALA A 262 -4.95 0.02 2.15
CA ALA A 262 -4.09 1.07 2.69
C ALA A 262 -4.56 2.47 2.24
N ASN A 263 -4.89 2.65 0.96
CA ASN A 263 -5.17 3.98 0.41
C ASN A 263 -6.43 4.63 0.99
N ARG A 264 -7.47 3.86 1.35
CA ARG A 264 -8.65 4.43 2.01
C ARG A 264 -8.35 4.94 3.41
N ILE A 265 -7.45 4.28 4.16
CA ILE A 265 -6.98 4.80 5.46
C ILE A 265 -6.28 6.13 5.23
N SER A 266 -5.31 6.17 4.30
CA SER A 266 -4.57 7.37 3.96
C SER A 266 -5.48 8.52 3.51
N TYR A 267 -6.48 8.25 2.67
CA TYR A 267 -7.45 9.25 2.22
C TYR A 267 -8.37 9.74 3.35
N CYS A 268 -9.00 8.84 4.10
CA CYS A 268 -9.97 9.23 5.14
C CYS A 268 -9.30 9.93 6.34
N MET A 269 -8.01 9.68 6.56
CA MET A 269 -7.26 10.21 7.70
C MET A 269 -6.30 11.35 7.33
N ASN A 270 -6.28 11.77 6.06
CA ASN A 270 -5.34 12.73 5.49
C ASN A 270 -3.88 12.37 5.77
N LEU A 271 -3.48 11.14 5.41
CA LEU A 271 -2.10 10.68 5.49
C LEU A 271 -1.49 10.69 4.08
N GLU A 272 -0.36 11.35 3.97
CA GLU A 272 0.47 11.58 2.80
C GLU A 272 1.75 10.75 2.80
N GLY A 273 2.04 10.00 3.87
CA GLY A 273 3.18 9.07 3.87
C GLY A 273 3.03 7.91 2.87
N ALA A 274 4.04 7.03 2.82
CA ALA A 274 3.97 5.82 1.98
C ALA A 274 2.72 4.99 2.31
N SER A 275 1.97 4.55 1.29
CA SER A 275 0.71 3.81 1.47
C SER A 275 0.73 2.57 0.58
N MET A 276 0.74 1.37 1.17
CA MET A 276 0.81 0.13 0.39
C MET A 276 0.20 -1.09 1.09
N THR A 277 -0.29 -2.02 0.27
CA THR A 277 -0.73 -3.35 0.68
C THR A 277 0.33 -4.39 0.30
N ILE A 278 0.61 -5.31 1.22
CA ILE A 278 1.65 -6.33 1.12
C ILE A 278 1.01 -7.73 1.21
N ASP A 279 1.29 -8.59 0.24
CA ASP A 279 0.89 -10.00 0.27
C ASP A 279 2.11 -10.92 0.29
N THR A 280 2.29 -11.60 1.43
CA THR A 280 3.24 -12.70 1.62
C THR A 280 2.53 -13.92 2.23
N ALA A 281 1.25 -14.10 1.89
CA ALA A 281 0.37 -15.12 2.44
C ALA A 281 0.24 -15.01 3.98
N THR A 282 0.41 -16.11 4.72
CA THR A 282 0.24 -16.18 6.19
C THR A 282 1.22 -15.30 6.99
N SER A 283 2.26 -14.78 6.37
CA SER A 283 3.20 -13.83 6.99
C SER A 283 2.90 -12.36 6.68
N SER A 284 1.86 -12.04 5.89
CA SER A 284 1.61 -10.68 5.39
C SER A 284 1.61 -9.60 6.47
N GLY A 285 0.92 -9.83 7.60
CA GLY A 285 0.85 -8.86 8.70
C GLY A 285 2.18 -8.63 9.41
N ILE A 286 3.02 -9.66 9.58
CA ILE A 286 4.34 -9.46 10.19
C ILE A 286 5.29 -8.78 9.21
N VAL A 287 5.21 -9.11 7.91
CA VAL A 287 6.04 -8.48 6.89
C VAL A 287 5.67 -7.00 6.74
N ALA A 288 4.38 -6.65 6.75
CA ALA A 288 3.92 -5.26 6.75
C ALA A 288 4.42 -4.48 7.96
N PHE A 289 4.39 -5.10 9.15
CA PHE A 289 4.99 -4.53 10.37
C PHE A 289 6.50 -4.30 10.21
N CYS A 290 7.26 -5.30 9.78
CA CYS A 290 8.70 -5.18 9.53
C CYS A 290 9.03 -4.12 8.47
N THR A 291 8.22 -4.00 7.41
CA THR A 291 8.37 -2.95 6.39
C THR A 291 8.21 -1.57 7.02
N ALA A 292 7.15 -1.34 7.80
CA ALA A 292 6.93 -0.06 8.47
C ALA A 292 8.09 0.30 9.41
N VAL A 293 8.56 -0.65 10.21
CA VAL A 293 9.74 -0.49 11.08
C VAL A 293 10.98 -0.14 10.26
N SER A 294 11.23 -0.86 9.15
CA SER A 294 12.38 -0.60 8.26
C SER A 294 12.33 0.82 7.67
N GLN A 295 11.14 1.29 7.29
CA GLN A 295 10.96 2.63 6.73
C GLN A 295 11.24 3.72 7.78
N ILE A 296 10.83 3.51 9.04
CA ILE A 296 11.18 4.40 10.16
C ILE A 296 12.69 4.36 10.44
N GLU A 297 13.29 3.17 10.52
CA GLU A 297 14.73 2.97 10.76
C GLU A 297 15.60 3.61 9.67
N SER A 298 15.11 3.63 8.41
CA SER A 298 15.81 4.26 7.29
C SER A 298 15.85 5.79 7.36
N GLY A 299 15.09 6.40 8.28
CA GLY A 299 14.94 7.85 8.41
C GLY A 299 14.04 8.48 7.36
N ARG A 300 13.28 7.69 6.59
CA ARG A 300 12.34 8.18 5.57
C ARG A 300 11.03 8.71 6.15
N MET A 301 10.65 8.22 7.32
CA MET A 301 9.47 8.64 8.08
C MET A 301 9.72 8.54 9.58
N VAL A 302 8.94 9.26 10.37
CA VAL A 302 8.98 9.21 11.85
C VAL A 302 7.89 8.30 12.41
N CYS A 303 6.75 8.25 11.73
CA CYS A 303 5.52 7.64 12.21
C CYS A 303 4.87 6.79 11.11
N ALA A 304 4.32 5.63 11.48
CA ALA A 304 3.59 4.76 10.57
C ALA A 304 2.46 4.00 11.28
N LEU A 305 1.41 3.69 10.52
CA LEU A 305 0.42 2.69 10.84
C LEU A 305 0.80 1.38 10.15
N ALA A 306 0.98 0.32 10.93
CA ALA A 306 1.22 -1.02 10.41
C ALA A 306 0.08 -1.94 10.81
N GLY A 307 -0.58 -2.58 9.85
CA GLY A 307 -1.75 -3.40 10.15
C GLY A 307 -1.89 -4.61 9.24
N SER A 308 -2.96 -5.36 9.48
CA SER A 308 -3.34 -6.51 8.68
C SER A 308 -4.83 -6.78 8.79
N SER A 309 -5.41 -7.33 7.73
CA SER A 309 -6.81 -7.77 7.70
C SER A 309 -6.94 -9.13 7.05
N GLN A 310 -7.82 -9.94 7.62
CA GLN A 310 -8.27 -11.21 7.06
C GLN A 310 -9.73 -11.45 7.45
N LEU A 311 -10.60 -11.65 6.46
CA LEU A 311 -11.98 -12.10 6.67
C LEU A 311 -12.27 -13.38 5.89
N ILE A 312 -13.26 -14.14 6.34
CA ILE A 312 -13.72 -15.37 5.72
C ILE A 312 -15.14 -15.08 5.22
N ILE A 313 -15.25 -14.67 3.97
CA ILE A 313 -16.52 -14.19 3.41
C ILE A 313 -17.18 -15.28 2.58
N ALA A 314 -16.40 -16.03 1.80
CA ALA A 314 -16.92 -16.99 0.82
C ALA A 314 -16.27 -18.38 0.98
N PRO A 315 -16.94 -19.47 0.54
CA PRO A 315 -16.51 -20.84 0.85
C PRO A 315 -15.31 -21.33 0.02
N GLU A 316 -14.95 -20.69 -1.08
CA GLU A 316 -14.03 -21.22 -2.10
C GLU A 316 -12.64 -21.48 -1.53
N VAL A 317 -12.12 -20.55 -0.73
CA VAL A 317 -10.81 -20.71 -0.08
C VAL A 317 -10.87 -21.84 0.95
N THR A 318 -11.98 -21.99 1.67
CA THR A 318 -12.18 -23.11 2.62
C THR A 318 -12.24 -24.46 1.90
N ILE A 319 -12.93 -24.54 0.77
CA ILE A 319 -12.97 -25.73 -0.10
C ILE A 319 -11.56 -26.05 -0.60
N ALA A 320 -10.82 -25.06 -1.12
CA ALA A 320 -9.47 -25.26 -1.62
C ALA A 320 -8.52 -25.80 -0.53
N LEU A 321 -8.60 -25.27 0.69
CA LEU A 321 -7.81 -25.74 1.83
C LEU A 321 -8.25 -27.14 2.32
N CYS A 322 -9.53 -27.49 2.21
CA CYS A 322 -10.02 -28.85 2.44
C CYS A 322 -9.42 -29.82 1.41
N ASN A 323 -9.49 -29.48 0.11
CA ASN A 323 -8.92 -30.30 -0.96
C ASN A 323 -7.42 -30.53 -0.81
N LEU A 324 -6.69 -29.55 -0.26
CA LEU A 324 -5.27 -29.65 0.06
C LEU A 324 -4.97 -30.44 1.35
N GLY A 325 -6.00 -30.79 2.13
CA GLY A 325 -5.83 -31.48 3.41
C GLY A 325 -5.14 -30.64 4.49
N MET A 326 -5.21 -29.31 4.39
CA MET A 326 -4.50 -28.40 5.31
C MET A 326 -5.28 -28.08 6.59
N LEU A 327 -6.61 -28.28 6.58
CA LEU A 327 -7.46 -27.97 7.73
C LEU A 327 -7.55 -29.17 8.70
N SER A 328 -7.62 -28.87 10.01
CA SER A 328 -7.83 -29.87 11.04
C SER A 328 -9.21 -30.52 10.88
N ARG A 329 -9.25 -31.84 10.74
CA ARG A 329 -10.51 -32.60 10.73
C ARG A 329 -11.25 -32.52 12.07
N LYS A 330 -10.52 -32.21 13.15
CA LYS A 330 -11.06 -31.99 14.50
C LYS A 330 -11.34 -30.51 14.80
N GLY A 331 -11.28 -29.65 13.78
CA GLY A 331 -11.70 -28.25 13.86
C GLY A 331 -10.92 -27.35 14.81
N ARG A 332 -9.70 -27.71 15.23
CA ARG A 332 -8.88 -26.90 16.16
C ARG A 332 -7.40 -26.95 15.79
N CYS A 333 -6.71 -25.82 15.92
CA CYS A 333 -5.25 -25.79 15.93
C CYS A 333 -4.73 -26.42 17.23
N ARG A 334 -3.77 -27.34 17.14
CA ARG A 334 -3.14 -27.98 18.32
C ARG A 334 -1.63 -27.81 18.31
N PRO A 335 -1.12 -26.57 18.47
CA PRO A 335 0.29 -26.28 18.25
C PRO A 335 1.21 -27.20 19.07
N PHE A 336 2.17 -27.83 18.39
CA PHE A 336 3.22 -28.69 18.93
C PHE A 336 2.75 -30.03 19.52
N ASP A 337 1.45 -30.29 19.54
CA ASP A 337 0.90 -31.50 20.13
C ASP A 337 1.02 -32.71 19.18
N GLU A 338 1.20 -33.90 19.73
CA GLU A 338 1.19 -35.18 19.00
C GLU A 338 -0.09 -35.36 18.16
N ALA A 339 -1.23 -34.82 18.61
CA ALA A 339 -2.51 -34.91 17.91
C ALA A 339 -2.72 -33.85 16.83
N SER A 340 -1.69 -33.08 16.48
CA SER A 340 -1.69 -32.11 15.37
C SER A 340 -2.11 -32.76 14.06
N ASP A 341 -3.04 -32.14 13.33
CA ASP A 341 -3.59 -32.66 12.08
C ASP A 341 -3.95 -31.57 11.05
N GLY A 342 -3.61 -30.31 11.31
CA GLY A 342 -3.98 -29.18 10.47
C GLY A 342 -4.32 -27.95 11.30
N PHE A 343 -4.59 -26.84 10.63
CA PHE A 343 -5.05 -25.61 11.29
C PHE A 343 -6.56 -25.40 11.10
N ILE A 344 -7.15 -24.44 11.80
CA ILE A 344 -8.51 -23.97 11.53
C ILE A 344 -8.46 -22.52 11.09
N ARG A 345 -9.23 -22.15 10.06
CA ARG A 345 -9.25 -20.76 9.55
C ARG A 345 -9.85 -19.82 10.59
N SER A 346 -9.38 -18.59 10.60
CA SER A 346 -9.91 -17.53 11.44
C SER A 346 -9.80 -16.16 10.77
N GLU A 347 -10.70 -15.26 11.16
CA GLU A 347 -10.69 -13.84 10.82
C GLU A 347 -9.83 -13.05 11.81
N GLY A 348 -9.32 -11.89 11.40
CA GLY A 348 -8.60 -10.98 12.28
C GLY A 348 -8.25 -9.65 11.61
N VAL A 349 -8.44 -8.55 12.33
CA VAL A 349 -7.98 -7.21 11.93
C VAL A 349 -7.12 -6.65 13.05
N VAL A 350 -5.93 -6.16 12.74
CA VAL A 350 -4.99 -5.59 13.73
C VAL A 350 -4.31 -4.38 13.12
N VAL A 351 -4.18 -3.28 13.87
CA VAL A 351 -3.42 -2.08 13.45
C VAL A 351 -2.60 -1.55 14.62
N PHE A 352 -1.32 -1.25 14.36
CA PHE A 352 -0.35 -0.69 15.29
C PHE A 352 0.03 0.72 14.88
N SER A 353 0.19 1.61 15.86
CA SER A 353 0.86 2.90 15.67
C SER A 353 2.31 2.82 16.09
N LEU A 354 3.21 3.14 15.16
CA LEU A 354 4.65 3.06 15.31
C LEU A 354 5.26 4.45 15.25
N VAL A 355 6.15 4.76 16.19
CA VAL A 355 6.87 6.03 16.24
C VAL A 355 8.34 5.76 16.52
N ARG A 356 9.24 6.47 15.85
CA ARG A 356 10.66 6.44 16.18
C ARG A 356 10.86 6.88 17.64
N GLU A 357 11.63 6.12 18.41
CA GLU A 357 11.70 6.27 19.87
C GLU A 357 12.01 7.71 20.33
N ASP A 358 12.94 8.38 19.65
CA ASP A 358 13.37 9.74 19.97
C ASP A 358 12.31 10.82 19.71
N TYR A 359 11.26 10.49 18.95
CA TYR A 359 10.13 11.38 18.65
C TYR A 359 8.88 11.09 19.47
N VAL A 360 8.86 10.05 20.31
CA VAL A 360 7.65 9.68 21.08
C VAL A 360 7.12 10.86 21.89
N ALA A 361 8.00 11.60 22.59
CA ALA A 361 7.58 12.74 23.41
C ALA A 361 7.00 13.94 22.62
N ASP A 362 7.24 14.01 21.31
CA ASP A 362 6.68 15.03 20.43
C ASP A 362 5.28 14.64 19.95
N TYR A 363 5.06 13.34 19.70
CA TYR A 363 3.84 12.78 19.08
C TYR A 363 2.81 12.25 20.07
N VAL A 364 3.14 12.07 21.35
CA VAL A 364 2.17 11.63 22.37
C VAL A 364 2.26 12.45 23.64
N ASP A 365 1.14 12.58 24.35
CA ASP A 365 1.17 13.02 25.74
C ASP A 365 1.69 11.86 26.62
N ALA A 366 2.97 11.92 26.97
CA ALA A 366 3.64 10.92 27.80
C ALA A 366 3.06 10.76 29.21
N LYS A 367 2.13 11.65 29.65
CA LYS A 367 1.38 11.47 30.90
C LYS A 367 0.20 10.51 30.75
N VAL A 368 -0.26 10.28 29.52
CA VAL A 368 -1.48 9.53 29.19
C VAL A 368 -1.15 8.26 28.41
N VAL A 369 -0.12 8.32 27.56
CA VAL A 369 0.25 7.24 26.64
C VAL A 369 1.69 6.84 26.89
N CYS A 370 1.90 5.57 27.24
CA CYS A 370 3.23 4.96 27.33
C CYS A 370 3.41 3.98 26.16
N PRO A 371 4.62 3.87 25.57
CA PRO A 371 4.91 2.80 24.63
C PRO A 371 4.56 1.43 25.23
N LEU A 372 3.83 0.61 24.45
CA LEU A 372 3.45 -0.75 24.80
C LEU A 372 4.63 -1.72 24.72
N ALA A 373 5.52 -1.51 23.76
CA ALA A 373 6.76 -2.26 23.55
C ALA A 373 7.71 -1.48 22.62
N TYR A 374 8.96 -1.93 22.54
CA TYR A 374 9.97 -1.42 21.61
C TYR A 374 10.43 -2.55 20.68
N VAL A 375 10.55 -2.25 19.39
CA VAL A 375 11.14 -3.17 18.41
C VAL A 375 12.66 -3.10 18.52
N ARG A 376 13.29 -4.24 18.87
CA ARG A 376 14.74 -4.36 19.01
C ARG A 376 15.41 -4.84 17.73
N GLY A 377 14.77 -5.75 17.01
CA GLY A 377 15.27 -6.27 15.74
C GLY A 377 14.18 -7.01 15.00
N HIS A 378 14.33 -7.12 13.69
CA HIS A 378 13.41 -7.84 12.83
C HIS A 378 14.14 -8.35 11.60
N SER A 379 13.60 -9.38 10.97
CA SER A 379 14.15 -9.98 9.76
C SER A 379 13.04 -10.58 8.90
N VAL A 380 13.24 -10.56 7.59
CA VAL A 380 12.39 -11.20 6.59
C VAL A 380 13.28 -11.94 5.60
N VAL A 381 12.98 -13.21 5.34
CA VAL A 381 13.76 -14.07 4.42
C VAL A 381 12.81 -14.96 3.62
N HIS A 382 13.33 -15.61 2.57
CA HIS A 382 12.62 -16.66 1.86
C HIS A 382 13.26 -18.05 2.07
N SER A 383 12.44 -19.09 2.00
CA SER A 383 12.85 -20.49 2.07
C SER A 383 13.75 -20.96 0.92
N GLY A 384 13.89 -20.15 -0.14
CA GLY A 384 14.55 -20.54 -1.38
C GLY A 384 13.96 -21.82 -1.96
N ARG A 385 14.83 -22.70 -2.47
CA ARG A 385 14.43 -23.98 -3.06
C ARG A 385 14.15 -25.02 -1.97
N ALA A 386 12.96 -24.93 -1.37
CA ALA A 386 12.41 -25.93 -0.45
C ALA A 386 11.93 -27.20 -1.18
N PHE A 387 11.46 -28.22 -0.44
CA PHE A 387 10.94 -29.47 -1.01
C PHE A 387 9.75 -29.26 -1.97
N SER A 388 8.86 -28.33 -1.61
CA SER A 388 7.80 -27.79 -2.46
C SER A 388 7.60 -26.31 -2.12
N THR A 389 6.89 -25.57 -2.97
CA THR A 389 6.55 -24.16 -2.73
C THR A 389 5.77 -23.94 -1.43
N THR A 390 5.07 -24.96 -0.94
CA THR A 390 4.23 -24.88 0.27
C THR A 390 4.89 -25.50 1.51
N ALA A 391 6.08 -26.11 1.37
CA ALA A 391 6.76 -26.77 2.47
C ALA A 391 7.57 -25.77 3.33
N PRO A 392 7.58 -25.95 4.67
CA PRO A 392 8.44 -25.16 5.56
C PRO A 392 9.93 -25.51 5.36
N SER A 393 10.82 -24.69 5.92
CA SER A 393 12.27 -24.85 5.79
C SER A 393 12.99 -24.50 7.08
N GLU A 394 13.53 -25.51 7.77
CA GLU A 394 14.26 -25.33 9.03
C GLU A 394 15.37 -24.28 8.89
N GLY A 395 16.17 -24.38 7.83
CA GLY A 395 17.29 -23.47 7.61
C GLY A 395 16.86 -22.04 7.36
N ALA A 396 15.68 -21.80 6.78
CA ALA A 396 15.16 -20.46 6.56
C ALA A 396 14.56 -19.86 7.84
N GLU A 397 13.81 -20.65 8.59
CA GLU A 397 13.27 -20.27 9.90
C GLU A 397 14.38 -19.97 10.92
N ARG A 398 15.47 -20.75 10.87
CA ARG A 398 16.70 -20.45 11.60
C ARG A 398 17.31 -19.11 11.17
N ARG A 399 17.54 -18.90 9.86
CA ARG A 399 18.15 -17.67 9.33
C ARG A 399 17.34 -16.41 9.68
N VAL A 400 16.02 -16.48 9.66
CA VAL A 400 15.19 -15.31 10.01
C VAL A 400 15.33 -14.95 11.49
N MET A 401 15.36 -15.95 12.38
CA MET A 401 15.59 -15.72 13.82
C MET A 401 17.01 -15.19 14.09
N GLU A 402 18.04 -15.81 13.49
CA GLU A 402 19.43 -15.35 13.60
C GLU A 402 19.60 -13.92 13.05
N GLY A 403 18.96 -13.59 11.92
CA GLY A 403 19.00 -12.25 11.33
C GLY A 403 18.37 -11.19 12.23
N ALA A 404 17.24 -11.52 12.88
CA ALA A 404 16.59 -10.61 13.82
C ALA A 404 17.42 -10.41 15.10
N LEU A 405 18.04 -11.48 15.64
CA LEU A 405 18.97 -11.41 16.77
C LEU A 405 20.20 -10.56 16.45
N ALA A 406 20.78 -10.77 15.27
CA ALA A 406 21.92 -9.99 14.78
C ALA A 406 21.57 -8.50 14.66
N LYS A 407 20.40 -8.19 14.08
CA LYS A 407 19.91 -6.80 13.99
C LYS A 407 19.66 -6.17 15.37
N ALA A 408 19.16 -6.97 16.32
CA ALA A 408 18.96 -6.53 17.70
C ALA A 408 20.24 -6.39 18.53
N SER A 409 21.36 -6.92 18.04
CA SER A 409 22.60 -7.12 18.80
C SER A 409 22.37 -7.88 20.11
N LEU A 410 21.58 -8.96 20.05
CA LEU A 410 21.22 -9.81 21.19
C LEU A 410 21.74 -11.23 20.99
N SER A 411 22.05 -11.92 22.09
CA SER A 411 22.32 -13.36 22.08
C SER A 411 21.03 -14.15 22.28
N PRO A 412 20.98 -15.44 21.86
CA PRO A 412 19.78 -16.25 22.01
C PRO A 412 19.25 -16.33 23.46
N ASP A 413 20.13 -16.32 24.46
CA ASP A 413 19.73 -16.40 25.87
C ASP A 413 19.04 -15.13 26.39
N ASP A 414 19.17 -13.99 25.70
CA ASP A 414 18.47 -12.76 26.05
C ASP A 414 16.95 -12.87 25.86
N VAL A 415 16.49 -13.78 24.99
CA VAL A 415 15.06 -13.92 24.61
C VAL A 415 14.32 -14.84 25.58
N ASP A 416 13.22 -14.37 26.14
CA ASP A 416 12.47 -15.08 27.19
C ASP A 416 11.32 -15.92 26.69
N TYR A 417 10.71 -15.47 25.61
CA TYR A 417 9.49 -16.05 25.07
C TYR A 417 9.49 -15.97 23.55
N ILE A 418 9.07 -17.05 22.89
CA ILE A 418 8.73 -17.05 21.48
C ILE A 418 7.23 -17.28 21.32
N GLU A 419 6.54 -16.28 20.77
CA GLU A 419 5.26 -16.49 20.12
C GLU A 419 5.53 -17.09 18.74
N ALA A 420 5.37 -18.40 18.66
CA ALA A 420 5.65 -19.18 17.46
C ALA A 420 4.54 -19.04 16.42
N HIS A 421 4.87 -19.38 15.18
CA HIS A 421 3.89 -19.54 14.11
C HIS A 421 2.91 -20.68 14.45
N GLY A 422 3.40 -21.82 14.97
CA GLY A 422 2.66 -22.88 15.66
C GLY A 422 1.24 -23.09 15.16
N THR A 423 1.10 -23.70 13.99
CA THR A 423 -0.18 -23.83 13.27
C THR A 423 -0.99 -25.05 13.70
N GLY A 424 -0.37 -26.02 14.38
CA GLY A 424 -0.98 -27.33 14.61
C GLY A 424 -0.84 -28.26 13.41
N THR A 425 0.09 -27.96 12.50
CA THR A 425 0.44 -28.85 11.38
C THR A 425 1.61 -29.73 11.80
N ARG A 426 1.52 -31.04 11.59
CA ARG A 426 2.53 -32.00 12.09
C ARG A 426 3.95 -31.66 11.64
N MET A 427 4.11 -31.30 10.37
CA MET A 427 5.44 -31.02 9.82
C MET A 427 5.88 -29.58 10.09
N GLY A 428 4.98 -28.61 10.01
CA GLY A 428 5.31 -27.21 10.31
C GLY A 428 5.75 -27.03 11.76
N ASP A 429 4.98 -27.56 12.70
CA ASP A 429 5.31 -27.48 14.13
C ASP A 429 6.61 -28.22 14.46
N ALA A 430 6.89 -29.34 13.78
CA ALA A 430 8.14 -30.07 13.96
C ALA A 430 9.36 -29.28 13.47
N VAL A 431 9.27 -28.73 12.26
CA VAL A 431 10.32 -27.89 11.67
C VAL A 431 10.57 -26.65 12.53
N GLU A 432 9.52 -25.98 12.99
CA GLU A 432 9.65 -24.77 13.79
C GLU A 432 10.35 -25.03 15.13
N VAL A 433 9.97 -26.10 15.85
CA VAL A 433 10.64 -26.43 17.11
C VAL A 433 12.09 -26.86 16.88
N GLN A 434 12.40 -27.52 15.77
CA GLN A 434 13.78 -27.84 15.38
C GLN A 434 14.60 -26.57 15.08
N SER A 435 14.02 -25.59 14.38
CA SER A 435 14.66 -24.29 14.13
C SER A 435 14.89 -23.52 15.44
N ILE A 436 13.92 -23.52 16.36
CA ILE A 436 14.09 -22.94 17.70
C ILE A 436 15.23 -23.68 18.43
N ALA A 437 15.29 -25.00 18.37
CA ALA A 437 16.38 -25.77 18.97
C ALA A 437 17.75 -25.48 18.33
N ALA A 438 17.78 -25.18 17.02
CA ALA A 438 19.00 -24.83 16.31
C ALA A 438 19.56 -23.46 16.72
N VAL A 439 18.68 -22.49 17.03
CA VAL A 439 19.06 -21.13 17.45
C VAL A 439 19.33 -21.02 18.95
N PHE A 440 18.45 -21.59 19.79
CA PHE A 440 18.45 -21.39 21.25
C PHE A 440 19.05 -22.56 22.05
N GLY A 441 19.38 -23.67 21.36
CA GLY A 441 19.79 -24.99 21.86
C GLY A 441 20.21 -25.09 23.33
N ASP A 442 21.42 -24.62 23.67
CA ASP A 442 22.00 -24.77 25.02
C ASP A 442 22.19 -23.42 25.75
N SER A 443 21.65 -22.34 25.19
CA SER A 443 21.91 -20.97 25.66
C SER A 443 21.16 -20.64 26.96
N HIS A 444 20.04 -21.32 27.21
CA HIS A 444 19.20 -21.10 28.39
C HIS A 444 19.68 -21.89 29.62
N GLU A 445 19.15 -21.53 30.79
CA GLU A 445 19.46 -22.17 32.07
C GLU A 445 18.15 -22.65 32.75
N PRO A 446 18.19 -23.61 33.71
CA PRO A 446 16.97 -24.11 34.35
C PRO A 446 16.15 -23.02 35.05
N ALA A 447 16.81 -21.97 35.54
CA ALA A 447 16.17 -20.84 36.21
C ALA A 447 15.54 -19.83 35.22
N ARG A 448 15.91 -19.89 33.93
CA ARG A 448 15.40 -19.01 32.85
C ARG A 448 15.19 -19.84 31.57
N PRO A 449 14.23 -20.80 31.58
CA PRO A 449 13.93 -21.60 30.40
C PRO A 449 13.32 -20.72 29.31
N LEU A 450 13.57 -21.07 28.05
CA LEU A 450 12.86 -20.46 26.93
C LEU A 450 11.39 -20.91 26.95
N LEU A 451 10.47 -19.95 27.04
CA LEU A 451 9.05 -20.22 26.97
C LEU A 451 8.58 -20.14 25.52
N VAL A 452 7.73 -21.07 25.07
CA VAL A 452 7.17 -21.04 23.71
C VAL A 452 5.66 -21.28 23.75
N GLY A 453 4.92 -20.54 22.94
CA GLY A 453 3.48 -20.69 22.80
C GLY A 453 2.96 -20.23 21.45
N SER A 454 1.66 -20.44 21.24
CA SER A 454 0.96 -19.98 20.05
C SER A 454 -0.46 -19.56 20.42
N ILE A 455 -0.91 -18.39 19.94
CA ILE A 455 -2.26 -17.87 20.09
C ILE A 455 -3.27 -18.67 19.25
N LYS A 456 -2.82 -19.40 18.23
CA LYS A 456 -3.71 -20.08 17.28
C LYS A 456 -4.55 -21.17 17.91
N GLY A 457 -4.10 -21.73 19.05
CA GLY A 457 -4.92 -22.63 19.85
C GLY A 457 -6.20 -21.97 20.39
N ASN A 458 -6.16 -20.67 20.67
CA ASN A 458 -7.29 -19.92 21.22
C ASN A 458 -8.23 -19.39 20.12
N ILE A 459 -7.68 -18.74 19.09
CA ILE A 459 -8.50 -17.99 18.12
C ILE A 459 -8.51 -18.62 16.71
N GLY A 460 -7.71 -19.64 16.45
CA GLY A 460 -7.49 -20.18 15.12
C GLY A 460 -6.37 -19.46 14.36
N HIS A 461 -6.20 -19.81 13.09
CA HIS A 461 -5.19 -19.22 12.22
C HIS A 461 -5.79 -18.04 11.45
N CYS A 462 -5.48 -16.81 11.87
CA CYS A 462 -5.95 -15.57 11.24
C CYS A 462 -5.28 -15.26 9.87
N GLU A 463 -4.81 -16.29 9.15
CA GLU A 463 -4.09 -16.22 7.88
C GLU A 463 -3.12 -15.02 7.80
N GLY A 464 -3.32 -14.06 6.89
CA GLY A 464 -2.48 -12.87 6.73
C GLY A 464 -2.38 -11.99 7.99
N SER A 465 -3.35 -12.03 8.89
CA SER A 465 -3.37 -11.30 10.17
C SER A 465 -2.75 -12.06 11.35
N SER A 466 -2.25 -13.28 11.14
CA SER A 466 -1.71 -14.12 12.22
C SER A 466 -0.49 -13.52 12.91
N GLY A 467 0.38 -12.85 12.14
CA GLY A 467 1.53 -12.13 12.68
C GLY A 467 1.11 -10.99 13.61
N GLY A 468 0.11 -10.21 13.21
CA GLY A 468 -0.45 -9.12 14.03
C GLY A 468 -1.06 -9.63 15.33
N ALA A 469 -1.87 -10.70 15.28
CA ALA A 469 -2.43 -11.32 16.48
C ALA A 469 -1.34 -11.86 17.43
N GLY A 470 -0.27 -12.44 16.88
CA GLY A 470 0.90 -12.87 17.65
C GLY A 470 1.61 -11.71 18.34
N ILE A 471 1.81 -10.57 17.65
CA ILE A 471 2.37 -9.34 18.23
C ILE A 471 1.47 -8.82 19.37
N CYS A 472 0.14 -8.81 19.20
CA CYS A 472 -0.77 -8.41 20.28
C CYS A 472 -0.59 -9.27 21.54
N LYS A 473 -0.50 -10.60 21.39
CA LYS A 473 -0.23 -11.49 22.53
C LYS A 473 1.15 -11.23 23.13
N ALA A 474 2.18 -11.04 22.31
CA ALA A 474 3.53 -10.75 22.78
C ALA A 474 3.59 -9.45 23.61
N ILE A 475 2.92 -8.38 23.16
CA ILE A 475 2.75 -7.14 23.92
C ILE A 475 2.07 -7.41 25.27
N LEU A 476 0.99 -8.18 25.29
CA LEU A 476 0.28 -8.54 26.51
C LEU A 476 1.16 -9.37 27.47
N VAL A 477 1.99 -10.27 26.95
CA VAL A 477 2.96 -11.05 27.74
C VAL A 477 4.03 -10.15 28.34
N LEU A 478 4.53 -9.16 27.60
CA LEU A 478 5.50 -8.16 28.08
C LEU A 478 4.91 -7.32 29.21
N ILE A 479 3.70 -6.79 29.02
CA ILE A 479 3.02 -5.90 29.98
C ILE A 479 2.64 -6.66 31.26
N ASN A 480 2.04 -7.85 31.13
CA ASN A 480 1.55 -8.62 32.28
C ASN A 480 2.64 -9.49 32.93
N ARG A 481 3.82 -9.61 32.28
CA ARG A 481 4.97 -10.42 32.72
C ARG A 481 4.61 -11.87 33.06
N CYS A 482 3.71 -12.45 32.27
CA CYS A 482 3.40 -13.88 32.32
C CYS A 482 2.94 -14.39 30.96
N VAL A 483 3.17 -15.67 30.70
CA VAL A 483 2.78 -16.36 29.48
C VAL A 483 1.50 -17.16 29.75
N PRO A 484 0.37 -16.87 29.08
CA PRO A 484 -0.83 -17.71 29.13
C PRO A 484 -0.56 -19.15 28.68
N GLY A 485 -1.39 -20.09 29.12
CA GLY A 485 -1.27 -21.49 28.67
C GLY A 485 -1.55 -21.64 27.17
N THR A 486 -0.71 -22.42 26.47
CA THR A 486 -0.97 -22.84 25.09
C THR A 486 -2.10 -23.87 25.09
N LEU A 487 -3.24 -23.50 24.50
CA LEU A 487 -4.41 -24.36 24.45
C LEU A 487 -4.15 -25.63 23.60
N HIS A 488 -4.85 -26.72 23.94
CA HIS A 488 -4.80 -28.01 23.25
C HIS A 488 -3.44 -28.74 23.26
N PHE A 489 -2.46 -28.24 24.01
CA PHE A 489 -1.16 -28.91 24.19
C PHE A 489 -1.16 -29.88 25.38
N ASN A 490 -0.98 -31.17 25.09
CA ASN A 490 -0.88 -32.24 26.08
C ASN A 490 0.44 -33.02 25.99
N ARG A 491 0.99 -33.28 24.81
CA ARG A 491 2.27 -33.97 24.67
C ARG A 491 2.96 -33.51 23.39
N LEU A 492 4.24 -33.21 23.50
CA LEU A 492 5.08 -32.85 22.36
C LEU A 492 5.08 -33.95 21.29
N SER A 493 4.98 -33.55 20.02
CA SER A 493 4.99 -34.48 18.90
C SER A 493 6.25 -35.34 18.85
N SER A 494 6.12 -36.61 18.48
CA SER A 494 7.23 -37.54 18.25
C SER A 494 8.05 -37.24 17.00
N LEU A 495 7.60 -36.31 16.15
CA LEU A 495 8.35 -35.83 14.99
C LEU A 495 9.41 -34.77 15.36
N ILE A 496 9.39 -34.31 16.62
CA ILE A 496 10.35 -33.34 17.14
C ILE A 496 11.51 -34.11 17.76
N ASP A 497 12.59 -34.28 17.00
CA ASP A 497 13.78 -35.01 17.44
C ASP A 497 14.66 -34.21 18.41
N ARG A 498 14.62 -32.88 18.32
CA ARG A 498 15.47 -31.98 19.10
C ARG A 498 14.66 -30.80 19.62
N VAL A 499 14.88 -30.48 20.90
CA VAL A 499 14.36 -29.29 21.59
C VAL A 499 15.52 -28.54 22.25
N PRO A 500 15.38 -27.24 22.55
CA PRO A 500 16.35 -26.57 23.43
C PRO A 500 16.43 -27.27 24.80
N LYS A 501 17.60 -27.23 25.43
CA LYS A 501 17.90 -27.94 26.68
C LYS A 501 17.02 -27.51 27.84
N TYR A 502 16.77 -26.20 27.96
CA TYR A 502 15.86 -25.63 28.95
C TYR A 502 14.75 -24.88 28.22
N PHE A 503 13.67 -25.61 27.95
CA PHE A 503 12.55 -25.19 27.12
C PHE A 503 11.22 -25.62 27.76
N SER A 504 10.18 -24.81 27.62
CA SER A 504 8.85 -25.15 28.10
C SER A 504 7.74 -24.56 27.23
N ILE A 505 6.70 -25.36 27.01
CA ILE A 505 5.41 -24.91 26.46
C ILE A 505 4.42 -24.85 27.64
N PRO A 506 4.05 -23.66 28.12
CA PRO A 506 3.15 -23.52 29.26
C PRO A 506 1.78 -24.13 28.98
N ARG A 507 1.24 -24.93 29.92
CA ARG A 507 -0.17 -25.41 29.89
C ARG A 507 -1.10 -24.53 30.72
N THR A 508 -0.52 -23.77 31.64
CA THR A 508 -1.20 -22.82 32.51
C THR A 508 -0.40 -21.54 32.52
N THR A 509 -1.02 -20.44 32.95
CA THR A 509 -0.36 -19.15 33.06
C THR A 509 0.92 -19.26 33.90
N THR A 510 2.06 -18.94 33.29
CA THR A 510 3.40 -19.08 33.87
C THR A 510 4.04 -17.70 33.99
N LYS A 511 4.50 -17.33 35.19
CA LYS A 511 5.20 -16.05 35.43
C LYS A 511 6.66 -16.14 35.00
N PHE A 512 7.22 -15.03 34.55
CA PHE A 512 8.67 -14.97 34.33
C PHE A 512 9.44 -15.00 35.66
N PRO A 513 10.61 -15.66 35.70
CA PRO A 513 11.35 -15.91 36.94
C PRO A 513 12.09 -14.68 37.49
N ILE A 514 12.39 -13.67 36.66
CA ILE A 514 13.18 -12.50 37.05
C ILE A 514 12.33 -11.22 36.95
N PRO A 515 11.95 -10.59 38.08
CA PRO A 515 11.03 -9.44 38.08
C PRO A 515 11.62 -8.16 37.47
N ASP A 516 12.89 -7.87 37.71
CA ASP A 516 13.44 -6.51 37.52
C ASP A 516 14.14 -6.27 36.17
N ARG A 517 14.21 -7.28 35.29
CA ARG A 517 14.81 -7.10 33.94
C ARG A 517 13.76 -6.82 32.87
N PRO A 518 14.07 -5.97 31.87
CA PRO A 518 13.27 -5.88 30.65
C PRO A 518 13.12 -7.28 30.03
N LEU A 519 11.89 -7.63 29.67
CA LEU A 519 11.61 -8.89 28.98
C LEU A 519 11.84 -8.70 27.50
N VAL A 520 12.43 -9.70 26.87
CA VAL A 520 12.61 -9.73 25.42
C VAL A 520 11.85 -10.92 24.87
N VAL A 521 11.04 -10.70 23.83
CA VAL A 521 10.21 -11.75 23.24
C VAL A 521 10.33 -11.74 21.73
N GLY A 522 10.34 -12.92 21.11
CA GLY A 522 10.30 -13.10 19.66
C GLY A 522 8.88 -13.43 19.19
N VAL A 523 8.54 -13.01 17.98
CA VAL A 523 7.30 -13.37 17.28
C VAL A 523 7.64 -13.87 15.89
N SER A 524 7.19 -15.08 15.55
CA SER A 524 7.43 -15.71 14.24
C SER A 524 6.14 -15.81 13.43
N SER A 525 6.22 -15.53 12.13
CA SER A 525 5.17 -15.93 11.17
C SER A 525 5.77 -16.41 9.85
N PHE A 526 5.38 -17.61 9.42
CA PHE A 526 5.93 -18.28 8.25
C PHE A 526 4.87 -18.38 7.15
N GLY A 527 5.19 -17.82 5.99
CA GLY A 527 4.30 -17.68 4.85
C GLY A 527 4.21 -18.97 4.03
N VAL A 528 3.01 -19.44 3.71
CA VAL A 528 2.86 -20.41 2.61
C VAL A 528 3.40 -19.77 1.31
N GLY A 529 4.31 -20.47 0.62
CA GLY A 529 5.13 -19.88 -0.44
C GLY A 529 6.60 -19.73 -0.05
N GLY A 530 6.90 -19.58 1.24
CA GLY A 530 8.26 -19.58 1.80
C GLY A 530 8.75 -18.24 2.36
N CYS A 531 7.94 -17.18 2.35
CA CYS A 531 8.33 -15.87 2.92
C CYS A 531 8.12 -15.84 4.44
N ASN A 532 9.20 -15.74 5.19
CA ASN A 532 9.23 -15.87 6.66
C ASN A 532 9.61 -14.55 7.31
N GLY A 533 8.91 -14.19 8.39
CA GLY A 533 9.22 -13.00 9.19
C GLY A 533 9.40 -13.32 10.67
N HIS A 534 10.33 -12.62 11.32
CA HIS A 534 10.56 -12.68 12.77
C HIS A 534 10.82 -11.29 13.34
N VAL A 535 10.21 -10.98 14.48
CA VAL A 535 10.37 -9.69 15.20
C VAL A 535 10.75 -9.95 16.65
N ILE A 536 11.70 -9.18 17.17
CA ILE A 536 12.11 -9.17 18.57
C ILE A 536 11.60 -7.88 19.21
N LEU A 537 10.81 -8.03 20.27
CA LEU A 537 10.21 -6.96 21.06
C LEU A 537 10.80 -6.92 22.47
N GLU A 538 10.93 -5.73 23.01
CA GLU A 538 11.32 -5.47 24.39
C GLU A 538 10.19 -4.75 25.13
N GLY A 539 9.90 -5.19 26.34
CA GLY A 539 8.89 -4.57 27.20
C GLY A 539 9.38 -3.25 27.83
N PRO A 540 8.45 -2.34 28.18
CA PRO A 540 8.80 -1.12 28.90
C PRO A 540 9.39 -1.44 30.28
N THR A 541 10.18 -0.51 30.84
CA THR A 541 10.79 -0.65 32.17
C THR A 541 9.73 -0.76 33.27
N VAL A 542 9.96 -1.68 34.23
CA VAL A 542 9.00 -2.04 35.29
C VAL A 542 8.62 -0.83 36.14
N GLY A 543 7.32 -0.66 36.41
CA GLY A 543 6.79 0.35 37.34
C GLY A 543 6.47 1.73 36.73
N GLN A 544 6.52 1.88 35.41
CA GLN A 544 6.35 3.18 34.75
C GLN A 544 4.90 3.61 34.46
N HIS A 545 3.93 2.69 34.31
CA HIS A 545 2.56 3.07 33.90
C HIS A 545 1.51 1.99 34.23
N ASP A 546 0.27 2.40 34.52
CA ASP A 546 -0.90 1.50 34.55
C ASP A 546 -1.44 1.34 33.12
N PHE A 547 -1.16 0.20 32.49
CA PHE A 547 -1.59 -0.08 31.12
C PHE A 547 -3.07 -0.43 31.02
N LYS A 548 -3.80 -0.61 32.14
CA LYS A 548 -5.19 -1.08 32.10
C LYS A 548 -6.08 -0.16 31.28
N THR A 549 -5.99 1.16 31.46
CA THR A 549 -6.82 2.10 30.68
C THR A 549 -6.43 2.07 29.21
N GLN A 550 -5.14 2.09 28.88
CA GLN A 550 -4.65 2.10 27.50
C GLN A 550 -5.01 0.81 26.73
N LEU A 551 -5.00 -0.34 27.39
CA LEU A 551 -5.38 -1.64 26.81
C LEU A 551 -6.88 -1.78 26.53
N ASN A 552 -7.72 -1.00 27.21
CA ASN A 552 -9.19 -1.04 27.05
C ASN A 552 -9.74 0.20 26.32
N ASP A 553 -8.87 1.08 25.81
CA ASP A 553 -9.30 2.27 25.09
C ASP A 553 -9.88 1.87 23.72
N LYS A 554 -11.12 2.29 23.45
CA LYS A 554 -11.81 2.03 22.18
C LYS A 554 -12.77 3.15 21.82
N CYS A 555 -13.06 3.25 20.52
CA CYS A 555 -14.06 4.19 20.04
C CYS A 555 -15.47 3.56 20.11
N PHE A 556 -16.48 4.40 20.32
CA PHE A 556 -17.87 3.99 20.28
C PHE A 556 -18.50 4.44 18.97
N TRP A 557 -18.87 3.48 18.13
CA TRP A 557 -19.33 3.68 16.77
C TRP A 557 -20.86 3.66 16.67
N LYS A 558 -21.44 4.48 15.79
CA LYS A 558 -22.87 4.45 15.44
C LYS A 558 -23.06 3.68 14.13
N LYS A 559 -22.83 2.37 14.19
CA LYS A 559 -22.74 1.51 13.00
C LYS A 559 -24.10 1.29 12.33
N ASN A 560 -24.11 1.36 11.00
CA ASN A 560 -25.16 0.79 10.16
C ASN A 560 -24.75 -0.63 9.74
N ARG A 561 -25.72 -1.49 9.39
CA ARG A 561 -25.42 -2.84 8.88
C ARG A 561 -25.47 -2.88 7.35
N PHE A 562 -24.50 -3.57 6.77
CA PHE A 562 -24.34 -3.81 5.34
C PHE A 562 -24.19 -5.31 5.08
N PRO A 563 -25.27 -6.10 5.24
CA PRO A 563 -25.22 -7.55 5.12
C PRO A 563 -24.96 -7.98 3.68
N TRP A 564 -24.15 -9.01 3.49
CA TRP A 564 -23.76 -9.53 2.16
C TRP A 564 -24.16 -10.97 1.90
N SER A 565 -24.82 -11.63 2.86
CA SER A 565 -25.26 -13.03 2.73
C SER A 565 -26.11 -13.26 1.46
N HIS A 566 -26.92 -12.27 1.09
CA HIS A 566 -27.73 -12.30 -0.14
C HIS A 566 -26.91 -12.38 -1.44
N LEU A 567 -25.67 -11.86 -1.43
CA LEU A 567 -24.75 -11.91 -2.58
C LEU A 567 -24.11 -13.30 -2.74
N ILE A 568 -24.03 -14.07 -1.65
CA ILE A 568 -23.40 -15.39 -1.61
C ILE A 568 -24.42 -16.49 -1.93
N SER A 569 -25.69 -16.30 -1.55
CA SER A 569 -26.76 -17.29 -1.70
C SER A 569 -27.35 -17.46 -3.11
N MET A 570 -26.85 -16.75 -4.12
CA MET A 570 -27.35 -16.92 -5.50
C MET A 570 -26.75 -18.18 -6.14
N PRO A 571 -27.55 -19.21 -6.45
CA PRO A 571 -27.03 -20.38 -7.15
C PRO A 571 -26.61 -19.99 -8.56
N CYS A 572 -25.46 -20.50 -9.02
CA CYS A 572 -25.16 -20.58 -10.45
C CYS A 572 -26.25 -21.45 -11.12
N GLY A 573 -27.33 -20.84 -11.60
CA GLY A 573 -28.36 -21.57 -12.35
C GLY A 573 -29.76 -20.95 -12.42
N SER A 574 -30.15 -20.02 -11.54
CA SER A 574 -31.47 -19.39 -11.65
C SER A 574 -31.43 -18.17 -12.57
N ASN A 575 -31.56 -18.40 -13.87
CA ASN A 575 -31.79 -17.39 -14.90
C ASN A 575 -33.18 -16.70 -14.78
N GLU A 576 -33.85 -16.75 -13.63
CA GLU A 576 -35.16 -16.13 -13.42
C GLU A 576 -35.07 -14.86 -12.58
N GLY A 577 -34.97 -13.73 -13.29
CA GLY A 577 -35.95 -12.65 -13.13
C GLY A 577 -35.73 -11.56 -12.08
N VAL A 578 -34.82 -11.66 -11.11
CA VAL A 578 -34.65 -10.58 -10.10
C VAL A 578 -33.43 -9.71 -10.42
N SER A 579 -33.67 -8.40 -10.57
CA SER A 579 -32.62 -7.40 -10.81
C SER A 579 -31.86 -7.09 -9.51
N PRO A 580 -30.51 -6.97 -9.51
CA PRO A 580 -29.76 -6.48 -8.34
C PRO A 580 -30.25 -5.12 -7.84
N ALA A 581 -30.81 -4.29 -8.72
CA ALA A 581 -31.38 -2.99 -8.36
C ALA A 581 -32.66 -3.10 -7.51
N GLU A 582 -33.39 -4.21 -7.58
CA GLU A 582 -34.60 -4.45 -6.76
C GLU A 582 -34.26 -4.90 -5.33
N LEU A 583 -33.07 -5.50 -5.13
CA LEU A 583 -32.56 -5.95 -3.82
C LEU A 583 -31.91 -4.81 -3.00
N LEU A 584 -31.67 -3.65 -3.61
CA LEU A 584 -31.03 -2.48 -3.00
C LEU A 584 -32.02 -1.38 -2.55
N THR A 585 -33.33 -1.64 -2.60
CA THR A 585 -34.33 -0.70 -2.08
C THR A 585 -34.81 -1.12 -0.69
N PRO A 586 -34.46 -0.41 0.40
CA PRO A 586 -35.40 -0.26 1.50
C PRO A 586 -36.58 0.53 0.96
N GLU A 587 -37.81 0.13 1.28
CA GLU A 587 -39.03 0.87 0.96
C GLU A 587 -38.85 2.38 1.23
N GLY A 588 -38.63 3.17 0.17
CA GLY A 588 -38.41 4.62 0.29
C GLY A 588 -37.52 5.30 -0.76
N CYS A 589 -36.71 4.60 -1.56
CA CYS A 589 -35.91 5.25 -2.61
C CYS A 589 -36.60 5.18 -3.99
N VAL A 590 -37.18 6.30 -4.43
CA VAL A 590 -37.67 6.47 -5.80
C VAL A 590 -36.47 6.50 -6.75
N ALA A 591 -36.47 5.61 -7.75
CA ALA A 591 -35.48 5.60 -8.82
C ALA A 591 -35.54 6.90 -9.64
N THR A 592 -34.44 7.66 -9.67
CA THR A 592 -34.20 8.69 -10.69
C THR A 592 -33.28 8.12 -11.78
N PRO A 593 -33.69 8.11 -13.05
CA PRO A 593 -32.78 7.81 -14.16
C PRO A 593 -31.85 9.01 -14.36
N THR A 594 -30.60 8.74 -14.76
CA THR A 594 -29.49 9.69 -14.98
C THR A 594 -28.91 10.33 -13.72
N SER A 595 -27.76 9.80 -13.27
CA SER A 595 -26.82 10.54 -12.43
C SER A 595 -25.53 10.77 -13.23
N SER A 596 -25.57 11.78 -14.12
CA SER A 596 -24.43 12.69 -14.19
C SER A 596 -24.28 13.33 -12.81
N PHE A 597 -23.04 13.59 -12.37
CA PHE A 597 -22.71 14.40 -11.20
C PHE A 597 -23.81 15.41 -10.86
N CYS A 598 -24.52 15.22 -9.74
CA CYS A 598 -25.30 16.24 -9.02
C CYS A 598 -25.91 15.64 -7.75
N GLY A 599 -25.42 16.07 -6.59
CA GLY A 599 -26.06 15.83 -5.30
C GLY A 599 -27.27 16.76 -5.11
N THR A 600 -28.33 16.25 -4.49
CA THR A 600 -29.36 17.12 -3.90
C THR A 600 -29.75 16.59 -2.52
N ASN A 601 -29.55 17.44 -1.51
CA ASN A 601 -30.01 17.27 -0.13
C ASN A 601 -31.42 17.88 0.00
N PHE A 602 -32.32 17.18 0.70
CA PHE A 602 -33.46 17.83 1.35
C PHE A 602 -33.10 18.13 2.81
N SER A 603 -33.07 19.42 3.14
CA SER A 603 -32.92 19.99 4.48
C SER A 603 -34.31 20.24 5.08
N LEU A 604 -34.50 19.88 6.36
CA LEU A 604 -35.62 20.34 7.17
C LEU A 604 -35.08 20.77 8.54
N ILE A 605 -35.02 22.09 8.75
CA ILE A 605 -34.61 22.75 10.00
C ILE A 605 -35.86 23.02 10.87
N GLY A 606 -35.89 22.39 12.04
CA GLY A 606 -36.25 22.95 13.37
C GLY A 606 -37.72 23.25 13.73
N PRO A 607 -38.04 23.54 15.03
CA PRO A 607 -37.15 23.67 16.20
C PRO A 607 -37.58 22.84 17.44
N ALA A 608 -36.73 22.87 18.47
CA ALA A 608 -36.92 22.25 19.79
C ALA A 608 -37.97 22.96 20.66
N THR A 609 -38.70 22.20 21.51
CA THR A 609 -39.02 22.54 22.91
C THR A 609 -39.72 21.37 23.65
N ASP A 610 -39.20 21.08 24.85
CA ASP A 610 -39.85 20.66 26.11
C ASP A 610 -40.58 19.30 26.34
N GLN A 611 -40.07 18.64 27.38
CA GLN A 611 -40.74 18.07 28.59
C GLN A 611 -41.74 16.90 28.53
N ASP A 612 -41.36 15.88 29.32
CA ASP A 612 -42.14 15.05 30.24
C ASP A 612 -43.17 13.99 29.79
N ALA A 613 -42.99 12.82 30.43
CA ALA A 613 -44.00 11.90 30.99
C ALA A 613 -44.96 11.10 30.06
N GLY A 614 -44.68 9.79 29.96
CA GLY A 614 -45.58 8.77 30.54
C GLY A 614 -46.77 8.20 29.74
N ARG A 615 -46.79 6.85 29.69
CA ARG A 615 -47.95 5.92 29.71
C ARG A 615 -48.80 5.66 28.45
N ASN A 616 -48.91 4.36 28.18
CA ASN A 616 -50.10 3.56 27.83
C ASN A 616 -50.93 3.86 26.57
N GLY A 617 -50.79 2.97 25.58
CA GLY A 617 -51.93 2.34 24.89
C GLY A 617 -52.65 3.15 23.81
N PRO A 618 -53.60 2.53 23.08
CA PRO A 618 -53.44 2.15 21.67
C PRO A 618 -54.42 2.90 20.74
N VAL A 619 -54.61 2.38 19.50
CA VAL A 619 -55.82 2.50 18.62
C VAL A 619 -55.71 3.61 17.55
N VAL A 620 -56.18 3.55 16.29
CA VAL A 620 -56.67 2.55 15.30
C VAL A 620 -56.77 3.34 13.96
N PHE A 621 -56.66 2.67 12.82
CA PHE A 621 -56.94 3.20 11.47
C PHE A 621 -58.44 3.51 11.23
N THR A 622 -58.75 4.62 10.54
CA THR A 622 -60.02 4.80 9.78
C THR A 622 -59.87 5.77 8.59
N GLU A 623 -59.93 5.18 7.38
CA GLU A 623 -60.59 5.50 6.09
C GLU A 623 -60.90 6.93 5.54
N VAL A 624 -60.36 7.21 4.32
CA VAL A 624 -60.99 7.50 2.96
C VAL A 624 -61.89 8.76 2.80
N PRO A 625 -61.77 9.63 1.73
CA PRO A 625 -62.03 9.24 0.32
C PRO A 625 -61.25 9.87 -0.86
N VAL A 626 -61.42 9.13 -1.97
CA VAL A 626 -60.94 9.21 -3.36
C VAL A 626 -61.67 10.27 -4.21
N ILE A 627 -60.98 10.88 -5.18
CA ILE A 627 -61.55 11.29 -6.49
C ILE A 627 -60.50 11.03 -7.61
N GLY A 628 -60.88 10.22 -8.62
CA GLY A 628 -60.11 9.93 -9.85
C GLY A 628 -60.19 11.04 -10.92
N PRO A 629 -59.73 10.84 -12.18
CA PRO A 629 -60.27 9.83 -13.13
C PRO A 629 -59.14 9.10 -13.92
N GLY A 630 -59.33 8.05 -14.71
CA GLY A 630 -60.50 7.29 -15.15
C GLY A 630 -60.14 6.51 -16.44
N ASN A 631 -60.35 5.18 -16.41
CA ASN A 631 -60.69 4.20 -17.48
C ASN A 631 -59.90 4.17 -18.80
N GLY A 632 -59.61 3.04 -19.44
CA GLY A 632 -60.07 1.64 -19.43
C GLY A 632 -59.48 1.01 -20.72
N THR A 633 -59.31 -0.29 -20.98
CA THR A 633 -60.12 -1.50 -20.77
C THR A 633 -59.25 -2.71 -21.24
N SER A 634 -58.94 -3.71 -20.40
CA SER A 634 -59.42 -5.13 -20.40
C SER A 634 -59.39 -5.89 -21.74
N HIS A 635 -58.83 -7.10 -21.90
CA HIS A 635 -59.13 -8.40 -21.25
C HIS A 635 -58.00 -9.43 -21.56
N LYS A 636 -57.40 -10.14 -20.59
CA LYS A 636 -57.71 -11.48 -19.99
C LYS A 636 -57.73 -12.73 -20.91
N ARG A 637 -56.71 -13.60 -20.66
CA ARG A 637 -56.66 -15.08 -20.48
C ARG A 637 -57.06 -16.05 -21.62
N LEU A 638 -56.20 -17.07 -21.83
CA LEU A 638 -56.44 -18.53 -21.63
C LEU A 638 -55.20 -19.35 -22.10
N LYS A 639 -54.61 -20.18 -21.21
CA LYS A 639 -54.60 -21.67 -21.16
C LYS A 639 -53.80 -22.43 -22.24
N GLU A 640 -52.67 -23.01 -21.80
CA GLU A 640 -52.29 -24.44 -21.83
C GLU A 640 -52.73 -25.40 -22.96
N VAL A 641 -51.71 -26.09 -23.51
CA VAL A 641 -51.53 -27.56 -23.62
C VAL A 641 -51.76 -28.30 -24.96
N HIS A 642 -50.64 -28.93 -25.41
CA HIS A 642 -50.41 -30.24 -26.07
C HIS A 642 -50.54 -30.56 -27.57
N HIS A 643 -49.57 -31.41 -27.98
CA HIS A 643 -49.58 -32.51 -29.00
C HIS A 643 -49.57 -32.10 -30.49
N GLU A 644 -48.96 -32.80 -31.45
CA GLU A 644 -48.02 -33.93 -31.57
C GLU A 644 -47.69 -34.12 -33.09
N ASN A 645 -46.62 -34.85 -33.41
CA ASN A 645 -46.37 -35.63 -34.66
C ASN A 645 -46.07 -34.90 -35.99
N LYS A 646 -44.86 -35.10 -36.57
CA LYS A 646 -44.44 -36.14 -37.55
C LYS A 646 -45.17 -35.98 -38.90
N SER A 647 -44.58 -36.03 -40.10
CA SER A 647 -43.38 -36.69 -40.63
C SER A 647 -43.27 -36.42 -42.15
N SER A 648 -42.21 -36.92 -42.78
CA SER A 648 -41.98 -37.22 -44.21
C SER A 648 -41.27 -36.13 -45.03
N SER A 649 -40.24 -36.39 -45.85
CA SER A 649 -39.73 -37.65 -46.42
C SER A 649 -38.36 -37.46 -47.11
N PHE A 650 -37.49 -38.46 -46.93
CA PHE A 650 -36.54 -39.10 -47.87
C PHE A 650 -35.33 -38.35 -48.53
N SER A 651 -34.15 -38.78 -48.08
CA SER A 651 -32.92 -39.24 -48.78
C SER A 651 -33.00 -39.52 -50.29
N CYS A 652 -31.94 -39.54 -51.11
CA CYS A 652 -30.48 -39.46 -51.01
C CYS A 652 -29.97 -39.21 -52.46
N ASP A 653 -28.84 -38.52 -52.66
CA ASP A 653 -27.79 -39.02 -53.56
C ASP A 653 -26.51 -38.15 -53.52
N ASN A 654 -25.39 -38.84 -53.66
CA ASN A 654 -24.01 -38.34 -53.65
C ASN A 654 -23.67 -37.47 -54.87
N GLY A 655 -22.84 -36.45 -54.67
CA GLY A 655 -22.16 -35.77 -55.77
C GLY A 655 -21.46 -34.48 -55.36
N SER A 656 -20.16 -34.57 -55.13
CA SER A 656 -19.18 -33.48 -55.04
C SER A 656 -19.40 -32.35 -56.06
N LEU A 657 -19.32 -31.09 -55.62
CA LEU A 657 -19.09 -29.94 -56.51
C LEU A 657 -18.32 -28.82 -55.80
N GLN A 658 -17.13 -28.54 -56.33
CA GLN A 658 -16.51 -27.22 -56.34
C GLN A 658 -17.35 -26.26 -57.18
N ALA A 659 -17.32 -24.99 -56.74
CA ALA A 659 -17.44 -23.73 -57.48
C ALA A 659 -18.20 -23.70 -58.83
N ALA A 660 -19.20 -22.84 -58.89
CA ALA A 660 -19.43 -22.01 -60.06
C ALA A 660 -19.88 -20.60 -59.64
N HIS A 661 -19.03 -19.63 -59.95
CA HIS A 661 -19.43 -18.30 -60.38
C HIS A 661 -20.42 -18.42 -61.55
N VAL A 662 -21.37 -17.49 -61.64
CA VAL A 662 -21.98 -17.10 -62.92
C VAL A 662 -21.69 -15.62 -63.18
N GLU A 663 -21.32 -15.42 -64.43
CA GLU A 663 -20.74 -14.28 -65.12
C GLU A 663 -21.73 -13.14 -65.41
N PHE A 664 -21.18 -11.97 -65.75
CA PHE A 664 -21.43 -11.37 -67.07
C PHE A 664 -20.31 -10.39 -67.45
N GLY A 665 -19.67 -10.64 -68.61
CA GLY A 665 -19.62 -9.68 -69.71
C GLY A 665 -18.48 -8.66 -69.77
N THR A 666 -17.50 -8.95 -70.61
CA THR A 666 -16.34 -8.17 -71.05
C THR A 666 -16.62 -7.23 -72.22
N TYR A 667 -15.77 -6.20 -72.40
CA TYR A 667 -15.28 -5.75 -73.71
C TYR A 667 -13.82 -5.29 -73.61
N SER A 668 -12.98 -5.79 -74.53
CA SER A 668 -11.55 -5.55 -74.63
C SER A 668 -11.21 -4.42 -75.62
N SER A 669 -10.02 -3.83 -75.50
CA SER A 669 -9.09 -3.77 -76.64
C SER A 669 -7.66 -3.45 -76.19
N VAL A 670 -6.73 -4.00 -76.96
CA VAL A 670 -5.27 -4.09 -76.84
C VAL A 670 -4.59 -2.84 -77.40
N GLY A 671 -3.38 -2.49 -76.94
CA GLY A 671 -2.40 -1.74 -77.76
C GLY A 671 -1.47 -0.74 -77.06
N GLU A 672 -0.18 -1.08 -77.03
CA GLU A 672 1.00 -0.25 -77.31
C GLU A 672 1.60 0.75 -76.27
N GLU A 673 2.86 0.42 -75.93
CA GLU A 673 4.08 1.25 -75.85
C GLU A 673 4.49 2.08 -74.60
N PRO A 674 5.83 2.22 -74.37
CA PRO A 674 6.44 2.65 -73.11
C PRO A 674 6.79 4.16 -73.13
N ASP A 675 6.97 4.81 -71.97
CA ASP A 675 8.25 5.45 -71.63
C ASP A 675 8.27 6.21 -70.28
N MET A 676 9.50 6.31 -69.75
CA MET A 676 10.09 7.44 -69.02
C MET A 676 9.60 7.83 -67.60
N ARG A 677 10.50 7.55 -66.66
CA ARG A 677 10.74 8.34 -65.44
C ARG A 677 10.88 9.84 -65.77
N PRO A 678 10.66 10.70 -64.78
CA PRO A 678 11.79 11.49 -64.33
C PRO A 678 11.94 11.53 -62.81
N SER A 679 13.17 11.25 -62.38
CA SER A 679 13.77 11.76 -61.16
C SER A 679 14.00 13.27 -61.27
N CYS A 680 13.81 14.04 -60.20
CA CYS A 680 14.73 15.14 -59.87
C CYS A 680 14.62 15.54 -58.40
N SER A 681 15.72 15.33 -57.70
CA SER A 681 16.15 16.03 -56.51
C SER A 681 16.57 17.47 -56.85
N SER A 682 16.19 18.45 -56.03
CA SER A 682 17.01 19.62 -55.67
C SER A 682 16.23 20.55 -54.74
N HIS A 683 16.60 20.61 -53.46
CA HIS A 683 16.45 21.83 -52.67
C HIS A 683 17.57 21.96 -51.65
N SER A 684 18.38 22.99 -51.87
CA SER A 684 19.38 23.54 -50.94
C SER A 684 18.67 24.37 -49.85
N PRO A 685 19.38 24.77 -48.77
CA PRO A 685 18.82 24.97 -47.44
C PRO A 685 18.22 26.36 -47.23
N GLY A 686 17.15 26.45 -46.43
CA GLY A 686 16.71 27.73 -45.87
C GLY A 686 15.22 27.83 -45.60
N ARG A 687 14.80 27.47 -44.39
CA ARG A 687 13.93 28.27 -43.50
C ARG A 687 13.53 27.44 -42.30
N SER A 688 14.09 27.79 -41.16
CA SER A 688 13.59 27.45 -39.83
C SER A 688 12.11 27.86 -39.74
N PRO A 689 11.23 27.06 -39.11
CA PRO A 689 9.89 27.54 -38.79
C PRO A 689 10.03 28.71 -37.81
N GLN A 690 9.52 29.88 -38.20
CA GLN A 690 9.51 31.07 -37.35
C GLN A 690 8.60 30.80 -36.15
N LEU A 691 9.17 30.88 -34.95
CA LEU A 691 8.45 31.08 -33.70
C LEU A 691 7.47 32.26 -33.88
N PRO A 692 6.22 32.17 -33.37
CA PRO A 692 5.33 33.32 -33.37
C PRO A 692 5.99 34.47 -32.61
N VAL A 693 6.10 35.60 -33.30
CA VAL A 693 6.67 36.85 -32.79
C VAL A 693 5.92 37.24 -31.52
N ALA A 694 6.69 37.45 -30.45
CA ALA A 694 6.20 37.99 -29.19
C ALA A 694 5.50 39.33 -29.46
N ASP A 695 4.24 39.43 -29.02
CA ASP A 695 3.52 40.69 -28.97
C ASP A 695 4.20 41.59 -27.93
N SER A 696 5.00 42.53 -28.42
CA SER A 696 5.72 43.52 -27.62
C SER A 696 4.73 44.59 -27.16
N SER A 697 3.91 44.27 -26.17
CA SER A 697 3.18 45.28 -25.40
C SER A 697 4.11 45.84 -24.31
N PRO A 698 4.25 47.16 -24.16
CA PRO A 698 5.16 47.77 -23.19
C PRO A 698 4.72 47.45 -21.77
N TYR A 699 5.66 46.91 -20.99
CA TYR A 699 5.61 46.80 -19.53
C TYR A 699 5.05 48.08 -18.89
N HIS A 700 3.78 48.05 -18.50
CA HIS A 700 3.27 48.99 -17.51
C HIS A 700 3.91 48.63 -16.17
N LYS A 701 4.92 49.40 -15.76
CA LYS A 701 5.39 49.45 -14.37
C LYS A 701 4.21 49.87 -13.50
N VAL A 702 3.56 48.90 -12.86
CA VAL A 702 2.71 49.14 -11.70
C VAL A 702 3.65 49.46 -10.52
N PRO A 703 3.48 50.58 -9.80
CA PRO A 703 4.30 50.87 -8.63
C PRO A 703 4.06 49.81 -7.54
N PRO A 704 5.04 49.53 -6.66
CA PRO A 704 4.86 48.54 -5.61
C PRO A 704 3.91 49.12 -4.56
N SER A 705 2.61 48.86 -4.72
CA SER A 705 1.68 48.93 -3.60
C SER A 705 1.92 47.69 -2.74
N ILE A 706 2.41 47.91 -1.53
CA ILE A 706 2.57 46.91 -0.47
C ILE A 706 1.32 46.00 -0.46
N PRO A 707 1.42 44.68 -0.64
CA PRO A 707 0.29 43.80 -0.40
C PRO A 707 -0.06 43.93 1.08
N SER A 708 -1.25 44.44 1.38
CA SER A 708 -1.82 44.23 2.72
C SER A 708 -1.89 42.72 2.92
N VAL A 709 -1.18 42.20 3.93
CA VAL A 709 -1.34 40.80 4.37
C VAL A 709 -2.84 40.57 4.55
N LEU A 710 -3.40 39.69 3.73
CA LEU A 710 -4.83 39.39 3.77
C LEU A 710 -5.09 38.66 5.08
N SER A 711 -6.08 39.09 5.87
CA SER A 711 -6.44 38.35 7.07
C SER A 711 -7.15 37.05 6.71
N ARG A 712 -7.02 36.01 7.55
CA ARG A 712 -7.74 34.73 7.40
C ARG A 712 -9.23 34.93 7.15
N GLU A 713 -9.82 35.91 7.84
CA GLU A 713 -11.23 36.28 7.73
C GLU A 713 -11.58 36.85 6.34
N GLN A 714 -10.71 37.68 5.76
CA GLN A 714 -10.89 38.21 4.40
C GLN A 714 -10.79 37.11 3.33
N ILE A 715 -9.82 36.21 3.49
CA ILE A 715 -9.65 35.05 2.60
C ILE A 715 -10.88 34.15 2.69
N ARG A 716 -11.32 33.83 3.91
CA ARG A 716 -12.51 32.99 4.13
C ARG A 716 -13.77 33.60 3.55
N ALA A 717 -14.00 34.90 3.78
CA ALA A 717 -15.15 35.60 3.22
C ALA A 717 -15.16 35.57 1.68
N ALA A 718 -14.00 35.73 1.04
CA ALA A 718 -13.88 35.65 -0.42
C ALA A 718 -14.18 34.24 -0.96
N ILE A 719 -13.75 33.19 -0.25
CA ILE A 719 -14.05 31.79 -0.57
C ILE A 719 -15.54 31.52 -0.43
N ASP A 720 -16.13 31.84 0.73
CA ASP A 720 -17.55 31.58 0.99
C ASP A 720 -18.45 32.30 -0.03
N GLU A 721 -18.15 33.55 -0.38
CA GLU A 721 -18.93 34.27 -1.38
C GLU A 721 -18.76 33.69 -2.79
N SER A 722 -17.54 33.25 -3.15
CA SER A 722 -17.29 32.60 -4.45
C SER A 722 -17.99 31.25 -4.56
N LEU A 723 -18.03 30.47 -3.48
CA LEU A 723 -18.77 29.21 -3.39
C LEU A 723 -20.28 29.43 -3.46
N LYS A 724 -20.81 30.42 -2.73
CA LYS A 724 -22.23 30.80 -2.80
C LYS A 724 -22.66 31.15 -4.22
N LEU A 725 -21.86 31.96 -4.92
CA LEU A 725 -22.13 32.34 -6.31
C LEU A 725 -22.11 31.15 -7.28
N ALA A 726 -21.20 30.20 -7.07
CA ALA A 726 -21.02 29.08 -7.99
C ALA A 726 -22.01 27.93 -7.75
N LEU A 727 -22.32 27.62 -6.48
CA LEU A 727 -23.16 26.49 -6.08
C LEU A 727 -24.63 26.86 -5.88
N ASN A 728 -24.96 28.15 -5.92
CA ASN A 728 -26.31 28.68 -5.66
C ASN A 728 -26.92 28.13 -4.36
N ARG A 729 -26.09 28.07 -3.31
CA ARG A 729 -26.43 27.52 -1.99
C ARG A 729 -26.23 28.58 -0.91
N ASP A 730 -27.21 28.73 -0.02
CA ASP A 730 -27.16 29.70 1.09
C ASP A 730 -26.50 29.15 2.36
N GLU A 731 -26.51 27.82 2.53
CA GLU A 731 -25.90 27.14 3.69
C GLU A 731 -24.36 27.10 3.58
N PRO A 732 -23.63 27.43 4.67
CA PRO A 732 -22.17 27.34 4.69
C PRO A 732 -21.68 25.89 4.70
N LEU A 733 -20.61 25.62 3.94
CA LEU A 733 -19.94 24.32 3.90
C LEU A 733 -19.03 24.13 5.13
N GLN A 734 -18.89 22.88 5.60
CA GLN A 734 -17.90 22.54 6.63
C GLN A 734 -16.49 22.71 6.07
N GLU A 735 -15.50 22.97 6.94
CA GLU A 735 -14.15 23.35 6.49
C GLU A 735 -13.44 22.25 5.70
N ASP A 736 -13.69 20.99 6.06
CA ASP A 736 -12.98 19.81 5.53
C ASP A 736 -13.75 19.09 4.42
N THR A 737 -14.98 19.54 4.08
CA THR A 737 -15.76 18.95 2.99
C THR A 737 -15.07 19.22 1.64
N PRO A 738 -14.75 18.17 0.85
CA PRO A 738 -14.24 18.35 -0.50
C PRO A 738 -15.20 19.14 -1.39
N PHE A 739 -14.67 20.08 -2.18
CA PHE A 739 -15.47 20.93 -3.07
C PHE A 739 -16.29 20.12 -4.07
N VAL A 740 -15.76 18.99 -4.55
CA VAL A 740 -16.46 18.11 -5.48
C VAL A 740 -17.68 17.46 -4.82
N GLU A 741 -17.56 17.01 -3.57
CA GLU A 741 -18.68 16.49 -2.77
C GLU A 741 -19.72 17.58 -2.49
N ALA A 742 -19.28 18.84 -2.38
CA ALA A 742 -20.14 20.01 -2.27
C ALA A 742 -20.86 20.40 -3.58
N GLY A 743 -20.58 19.71 -4.69
CA GLY A 743 -21.18 19.97 -6.01
C GLY A 743 -20.35 20.85 -6.94
N VAL A 744 -19.09 21.13 -6.63
CA VAL A 744 -18.18 21.86 -7.53
C VAL A 744 -17.70 20.92 -8.63
N ASP A 745 -18.08 21.24 -9.86
CA ASP A 745 -17.63 20.59 -11.09
C ASP A 745 -16.50 21.38 -11.80
N SER A 746 -16.02 20.86 -12.94
CA SER A 746 -14.94 21.49 -13.70
C SER A 746 -15.29 22.90 -14.20
N MET A 747 -16.56 23.21 -14.49
CA MET A 747 -16.95 24.55 -14.97
C MET A 747 -17.07 25.56 -13.82
N THR A 748 -17.72 25.15 -12.74
CA THR A 748 -17.88 25.96 -11.53
C THR A 748 -16.54 26.20 -10.84
N SER A 749 -15.61 25.25 -10.88
CA SER A 749 -14.24 25.44 -10.37
C SER A 749 -13.49 26.59 -11.06
N ILE A 750 -13.63 26.73 -12.38
CA ILE A 750 -13.05 27.84 -13.15
C ILE A 750 -13.68 29.17 -12.71
N GLY A 751 -15.00 29.22 -12.56
CA GLY A 751 -15.72 30.39 -12.09
C GLY A 751 -15.33 30.82 -10.67
N ILE A 752 -15.19 29.87 -9.75
CA ILE A 752 -14.71 30.11 -8.37
C ILE A 752 -13.29 30.68 -8.42
N ARG A 753 -12.38 30.06 -9.17
CA ARG A 753 -11.00 30.54 -9.33
C ARG A 753 -10.94 31.96 -9.89
N GLU A 754 -11.71 32.26 -10.93
CA GLU A 754 -11.72 33.60 -11.55
C GLU A 754 -12.23 34.66 -10.57
N ASN A 755 -13.29 34.35 -9.81
CA ASN A 755 -13.80 35.22 -8.76
C ASN A 755 -12.77 35.43 -7.63
N LEU A 756 -12.14 34.36 -7.16
CA LEU A 756 -11.08 34.43 -6.14
C LEU A 756 -9.88 35.24 -6.62
N SER A 757 -9.40 34.99 -7.85
CA SER A 757 -8.27 35.71 -8.44
C SER A 757 -8.57 37.20 -8.55
N LYS A 758 -9.80 37.54 -8.97
CA LYS A 758 -10.27 38.92 -9.11
C LYS A 758 -10.40 39.63 -7.76
N LYS A 759 -10.94 38.97 -6.74
CA LYS A 759 -11.16 39.55 -5.39
C LYS A 759 -9.87 39.71 -4.61
N LEU A 760 -9.05 38.68 -4.60
CA LEU A 760 -7.79 38.65 -3.86
C LEU A 760 -6.66 39.34 -4.62
N LYS A 761 -6.85 39.64 -5.91
CA LYS A 761 -5.83 40.21 -6.82
C LYS A 761 -4.56 39.36 -6.90
N ILE A 762 -4.72 38.04 -6.83
CA ILE A 762 -3.66 37.04 -6.93
C ILE A 762 -3.94 36.21 -8.18
N GLN A 763 -2.91 35.85 -8.95
CA GLN A 763 -3.07 34.89 -10.04
C GLN A 763 -3.10 33.47 -9.47
N LEU A 764 -4.21 32.76 -9.66
CA LEU A 764 -4.38 31.40 -9.18
C LEU A 764 -4.32 30.39 -10.35
N PRO A 765 -3.67 29.22 -10.17
CA PRO A 765 -3.64 28.17 -11.17
C PRO A 765 -5.04 27.57 -11.41
N SER A 766 -5.28 27.02 -12.60
CA SER A 766 -6.56 26.37 -12.94
C SER A 766 -6.89 25.15 -12.08
N THR A 767 -5.87 24.51 -11.52
CA THR A 767 -5.96 23.29 -10.70
C THR A 767 -6.21 23.58 -9.22
N ILE A 768 -6.33 24.84 -8.81
CA ILE A 768 -6.24 25.24 -7.40
C ILE A 768 -7.24 24.53 -6.47
N LEU A 769 -8.47 24.30 -6.94
CA LEU A 769 -9.53 23.62 -6.17
C LEU A 769 -9.36 22.10 -6.12
N TYR A 770 -8.49 21.52 -6.96
CA TYR A 770 -8.10 20.12 -6.89
C TYR A 770 -6.84 19.94 -6.02
N ASP A 771 -5.93 20.92 -6.08
CA ASP A 771 -4.72 20.96 -5.25
C ASP A 771 -5.04 21.24 -3.78
N HIS A 772 -6.07 22.06 -3.53
CA HIS A 772 -6.59 22.38 -2.20
C HIS A 772 -8.10 22.13 -2.17
N PRO A 773 -8.53 20.86 -2.02
CA PRO A 773 -9.91 20.43 -2.23
C PRO A 773 -10.91 20.83 -1.16
N CYS A 774 -10.50 21.40 -0.02
CA CYS A 774 -11.44 21.89 1.00
C CYS A 774 -11.13 23.32 1.42
N ILE A 775 -12.05 23.93 2.17
CA ILE A 775 -11.89 25.34 2.58
C ILE A 775 -10.69 25.50 3.52
N ALA A 776 -10.47 24.56 4.45
CA ALA A 776 -9.33 24.62 5.36
C ALA A 776 -7.99 24.68 4.59
N GLN A 777 -7.80 23.78 3.63
CA GLN A 777 -6.58 23.72 2.81
C GLN A 777 -6.44 24.94 1.89
N LEU A 778 -7.53 25.40 1.26
CA LEU A 778 -7.49 26.56 0.37
C LEU A 778 -7.18 27.85 1.12
N VAL A 779 -7.73 28.02 2.33
CA VAL A 779 -7.38 29.14 3.21
C VAL A 779 -5.89 29.11 3.55
N GLY A 780 -5.38 27.97 4.03
CA GLY A 780 -3.97 27.84 4.41
C GLY A 780 -3.01 28.15 3.25
N TYR A 781 -3.33 27.71 2.03
CA TYR A 781 -2.56 28.04 0.85
C TYR A 781 -2.58 29.54 0.51
N LEU A 782 -3.77 30.16 0.52
CA LEU A 782 -3.91 31.59 0.22
C LEU A 782 -3.23 32.46 1.28
N GLU A 783 -3.23 32.03 2.54
CA GLU A 783 -2.46 32.66 3.62
C GLU A 783 -0.96 32.63 3.32
N GLN A 784 -0.42 31.45 2.95
CA GLN A 784 0.99 31.29 2.60
C GLN A 784 1.40 32.23 1.46
N ILE A 785 0.63 32.29 0.37
CA ILE A 785 0.94 33.15 -0.77
C ILE A 785 0.80 34.64 -0.43
N SER A 786 -0.16 35.01 0.43
CA SER A 786 -0.39 36.40 0.83
C SER A 786 0.69 36.96 1.77
N SER A 787 1.43 36.11 2.48
CA SER A 787 2.34 36.52 3.54
C SER A 787 3.73 36.99 3.06
N THR A 788 4.07 36.88 1.77
CA THR A 788 5.41 37.17 1.18
C THR A 788 6.62 36.49 1.84
N GLN A 789 6.43 35.71 2.91
CA GLN A 789 7.37 34.70 3.35
C GLN A 789 6.86 33.37 2.82
N GLU A 790 7.36 32.94 1.66
CA GLU A 790 7.37 31.52 1.31
C GLU A 790 8.25 30.82 2.37
N VAL A 791 7.66 30.53 3.53
CA VAL A 791 8.26 29.61 4.49
C VAL A 791 7.89 28.23 3.98
N ASP A 792 8.92 27.52 3.58
CA ASP A 792 8.99 26.13 3.17
C ASP A 792 8.46 25.21 4.30
N ALA A 793 7.14 25.27 4.55
CA ALA A 793 6.49 24.72 5.74
C ALA A 793 6.55 23.18 5.79
N GLY A 794 6.59 22.52 4.63
CA GLY A 794 6.83 21.08 4.53
C GLY A 794 8.30 20.68 4.77
N THR A 795 9.24 21.62 4.71
CA THR A 795 10.68 21.34 4.84
C THR A 795 11.12 21.22 6.30
N LYS A 796 10.35 21.74 7.27
CA LYS A 796 10.75 21.75 8.68
C LYS A 796 10.78 20.36 9.34
N ALA A 797 9.81 19.48 9.08
CA ALA A 797 9.80 18.14 9.68
C ALA A 797 10.86 17.21 9.05
N LEU A 798 11.00 17.28 7.73
CA LEU A 798 11.95 16.47 6.96
C LEU A 798 13.42 16.90 7.12
N SER A 799 13.70 18.19 7.39
CA SER A 799 15.06 18.66 7.70
C SER A 799 15.61 18.12 9.04
N CYS A 800 14.72 17.55 9.88
CA CYS A 800 15.04 16.99 11.19
C CYS A 800 15.26 15.46 11.17
N LEU A 801 14.91 14.81 10.05
CA LEU A 801 15.27 13.43 9.80
C LEU A 801 16.74 13.41 9.37
N GLY A 802 17.63 13.03 10.29
CA GLY A 802 19.06 12.88 9.99
C GLY A 802 19.27 12.16 8.66
N HIS A 803 20.30 12.57 7.92
CA HIS A 803 20.57 12.00 6.60
C HIS A 803 20.60 10.47 6.66
N PRO A 804 19.96 9.75 5.72
CA PRO A 804 20.16 8.32 5.62
C PRO A 804 21.68 8.08 5.54
N ASN A 805 22.17 7.17 6.39
CA ASN A 805 23.58 6.74 6.47
C ASN A 805 24.17 6.66 5.06
N ALA A 806 25.46 6.99 4.90
CA ALA A 806 26.19 6.94 3.64
C ALA A 806 25.80 5.70 2.81
N ARG A 807 24.87 5.89 1.88
CA ARG A 807 24.21 4.78 1.19
C ARG A 807 25.20 4.27 0.15
N SER A 808 25.44 2.95 0.14
CA SER A 808 26.09 2.31 -1.00
C SER A 808 25.34 2.68 -2.28
N ALA A 809 26.06 3.09 -3.32
CA ALA A 809 25.43 3.43 -4.59
C ALA A 809 24.74 2.18 -5.16
N ILE A 810 23.48 2.32 -5.61
CA ILE A 810 22.72 1.23 -6.18
C ILE A 810 22.89 1.27 -7.71
N ALA A 811 23.48 0.22 -8.26
CA ALA A 811 23.67 0.03 -9.69
C ALA A 811 22.59 -0.90 -10.25
N VAL A 812 22.07 -0.56 -11.42
CA VAL A 812 21.35 -1.50 -12.29
C VAL A 812 22.40 -2.24 -13.11
N THR A 813 22.56 -3.54 -12.86
CA THR A 813 23.60 -4.35 -13.53
C THR A 813 23.06 -5.26 -14.62
N ALA A 814 21.75 -5.50 -14.63
CA ALA A 814 21.09 -6.20 -15.70
C ALA A 814 19.62 -5.78 -15.79
N LEU A 815 19.04 -5.93 -16.97
CA LEU A 815 17.62 -5.69 -17.22
C LEU A 815 17.09 -6.65 -18.28
N ALA A 816 15.78 -6.84 -18.30
CA ALA A 816 15.06 -7.52 -19.39
C ALA A 816 13.65 -6.95 -19.48
N CYS A 817 13.02 -7.04 -20.66
CA CYS A 817 11.67 -6.53 -20.86
C CYS A 817 10.87 -7.29 -21.92
N ARG A 818 9.56 -7.23 -21.78
CA ARG A 818 8.55 -7.74 -22.72
C ARG A 818 7.45 -6.69 -22.80
N PHE A 819 7.46 -5.90 -23.88
CA PHE A 819 6.51 -4.81 -24.12
C PHE A 819 5.69 -5.08 -25.39
N PRO A 820 4.62 -4.31 -25.65
CA PRO A 820 3.71 -4.55 -26.76
C PRO A 820 4.40 -4.69 -28.12
N GLN A 821 3.77 -5.46 -29.01
CA GLN A 821 4.30 -5.84 -30.31
C GLN A 821 5.69 -6.51 -30.22
N SER A 822 6.69 -5.99 -30.94
CA SER A 822 8.00 -6.61 -31.13
C SER A 822 9.05 -6.18 -30.10
N ALA A 823 8.70 -5.40 -29.08
CA ALA A 823 9.64 -4.93 -28.07
C ALA A 823 9.89 -6.02 -27.01
N GLN A 824 10.51 -7.14 -27.42
CA GLN A 824 10.77 -8.29 -26.56
C GLN A 824 12.18 -8.27 -25.95
N THR A 825 13.04 -7.33 -26.34
CA THR A 825 14.37 -7.13 -25.77
C THR A 825 14.66 -5.64 -25.60
N GLU A 826 15.69 -5.29 -24.83
CA GLU A 826 16.11 -3.90 -24.66
C GLU A 826 16.47 -3.20 -25.98
N SER A 827 17.09 -3.93 -26.91
CA SER A 827 17.46 -3.45 -28.24
C SER A 827 16.23 -3.21 -29.11
N GLU A 828 15.30 -4.15 -29.16
CA GLU A 828 14.05 -4.00 -29.93
C GLU A 828 13.15 -2.90 -29.33
N PHE A 829 13.16 -2.76 -28.00
CA PHE A 829 12.47 -1.67 -27.34
C PHE A 829 13.10 -0.32 -27.71
N TRP A 830 14.42 -0.22 -27.73
CA TRP A 830 15.12 0.98 -28.19
C TRP A 830 14.80 1.33 -29.65
N GLU A 831 14.80 0.36 -30.55
CA GLU A 831 14.42 0.56 -31.97
C GLU A 831 12.98 1.07 -32.10
N THR A 832 12.07 0.54 -31.27
CA THR A 832 10.67 0.97 -31.20
C THR A 832 10.55 2.43 -30.74
N LEU A 833 11.29 2.81 -29.70
CA LEU A 833 11.34 4.18 -29.18
C LEU A 833 11.92 5.15 -30.22
N GLN A 834 13.06 4.80 -30.82
CA GLN A 834 13.73 5.64 -31.83
C GLN A 834 12.86 5.85 -33.08
N GLY A 835 12.10 4.82 -33.47
CA GLY A 835 11.17 4.89 -34.59
C GLY A 835 9.87 5.65 -34.30
N GLY A 836 9.59 6.00 -33.04
CA GLY A 836 8.31 6.59 -32.63
C GLY A 836 7.11 5.71 -32.99
N LYS A 837 7.30 4.39 -32.93
CA LYS A 837 6.31 3.42 -33.42
C LYS A 837 5.12 3.34 -32.47
N ASP A 838 3.92 3.52 -33.01
CA ASP A 838 2.67 3.28 -32.31
C ASP A 838 2.46 1.76 -32.10
N CYS A 839 2.48 1.35 -30.83
CA CYS A 839 2.35 -0.05 -30.43
C CYS A 839 0.91 -0.47 -30.14
N ILE A 840 -0.07 0.44 -30.24
CA ILE A 840 -1.47 0.11 -30.00
C ILE A 840 -2.08 -0.61 -31.19
N GLN A 841 -2.79 -1.71 -30.92
CA GLN A 841 -3.44 -2.54 -31.92
C GLN A 841 -4.81 -3.01 -31.46
N HIS A 842 -5.60 -3.60 -32.36
CA HIS A 842 -6.84 -4.26 -31.97
C HIS A 842 -6.59 -5.38 -30.96
N ILE A 843 -7.46 -5.48 -29.95
CA ILE A 843 -7.41 -6.55 -28.96
C ILE A 843 -7.54 -7.89 -29.68
N PRO A 844 -6.55 -8.80 -29.54
CA PRO A 844 -6.58 -10.07 -30.26
C PRO A 844 -7.60 -11.03 -29.64
N LEU A 845 -8.24 -11.86 -30.48
CA LEU A 845 -9.22 -12.86 -30.05
C LEU A 845 -8.66 -13.88 -29.05
N THR A 846 -7.34 -14.04 -29.00
CA THR A 846 -6.64 -14.88 -28.02
C THR A 846 -6.70 -14.32 -26.60
N ARG A 847 -7.14 -13.07 -26.39
CA ARG A 847 -7.50 -12.50 -25.08
C ARG A 847 -8.98 -12.66 -24.83
N PHE A 848 -9.79 -11.97 -25.65
CA PHE A 848 -11.25 -12.06 -25.67
C PHE A 848 -11.77 -11.43 -26.97
N ASP A 849 -13.03 -11.68 -27.29
CA ASP A 849 -13.70 -11.02 -28.42
C ASP A 849 -14.25 -9.64 -27.99
N PRO A 850 -13.62 -8.51 -28.38
CA PRO A 850 -14.11 -7.18 -28.03
C PRO A 850 -15.44 -6.85 -28.71
N TRP A 851 -15.75 -7.47 -29.86
CA TRP A 851 -16.95 -7.19 -30.64
C TRP A 851 -18.21 -7.71 -29.97
N LYS A 852 -18.10 -8.80 -29.21
CA LYS A 852 -19.18 -9.33 -28.36
C LYS A 852 -19.68 -8.29 -27.35
N TYR A 853 -18.80 -7.38 -26.92
CA TYR A 853 -19.10 -6.39 -25.88
C TYR A 853 -19.22 -4.97 -26.42
N ARG A 854 -19.15 -4.74 -27.74
CA ARG A 854 -19.20 -3.40 -28.33
C ARG A 854 -20.57 -2.74 -28.14
N ASP A 855 -20.59 -1.45 -27.80
CA ASP A 855 -21.79 -0.60 -27.86
C ASP A 855 -21.79 0.26 -29.15
N SER A 856 -22.97 0.60 -29.65
CA SER A 856 -23.19 1.64 -30.67
C SER A 856 -23.77 2.94 -30.07
N GLY A 857 -24.13 2.95 -28.78
CA GLY A 857 -24.46 4.13 -27.98
C GLY A 857 -23.57 4.23 -26.74
N THR A 858 -23.55 5.34 -26.01
CA THR A 858 -22.63 5.56 -24.88
C THR A 858 -23.22 5.18 -23.51
N ASP A 859 -24.33 4.43 -23.46
CA ASP A 859 -25.21 4.42 -22.28
C ASP A 859 -25.78 3.04 -21.88
N GLN A 860 -25.21 1.90 -22.33
CA GLN A 860 -25.61 0.57 -21.83
C GLN A 860 -24.57 -0.07 -20.90
N SER A 861 -25.04 -0.73 -19.84
CA SER A 861 -24.20 -1.36 -18.83
C SER A 861 -23.41 -2.57 -19.38
N ASN A 862 -22.12 -2.64 -19.01
CA ASN A 862 -21.16 -3.72 -19.34
C ASN A 862 -20.75 -3.81 -20.82
N LYS A 863 -20.70 -2.67 -21.53
CA LYS A 863 -20.19 -2.61 -22.91
C LYS A 863 -18.83 -1.91 -23.01
N LEU A 864 -18.18 -2.12 -24.14
CA LEU A 864 -16.91 -1.52 -24.53
C LEU A 864 -17.15 -0.47 -25.62
N TYR A 865 -16.64 0.74 -25.41
CA TYR A 865 -16.53 1.74 -26.49
C TYR A 865 -15.14 1.75 -27.15
N VAL A 866 -14.19 0.95 -26.63
CA VAL A 866 -12.85 0.77 -27.21
C VAL A 866 -12.64 -0.68 -27.66
N SER A 867 -11.81 -0.86 -28.68
CA SER A 867 -11.38 -2.16 -29.20
C SER A 867 -9.86 -2.34 -29.26
N ASP A 868 -9.12 -1.34 -28.79
CA ASP A 868 -7.69 -1.20 -29.03
C ASP A 868 -6.91 -1.18 -27.73
N ALA A 869 -5.74 -1.81 -27.72
CA ALA A 869 -4.86 -1.89 -26.57
C ALA A 869 -3.41 -2.18 -26.98
N GLY A 870 -2.45 -1.88 -26.10
CA GLY A 870 -1.07 -2.28 -26.29
C GLY A 870 -0.84 -3.70 -25.80
N THR A 871 -0.87 -4.71 -26.67
CA THR A 871 -0.69 -6.12 -26.29
C THR A 871 0.66 -6.66 -26.77
N TYR A 872 1.30 -7.55 -26.00
CA TYR A 872 2.47 -8.27 -26.48
C TYR A 872 2.08 -9.70 -26.92
N PRO A 873 2.80 -10.28 -27.91
CA PRO A 873 2.48 -11.60 -28.44
C PRO A 873 2.74 -12.71 -27.43
N ASP A 874 2.25 -13.91 -27.72
CA ASP A 874 2.74 -15.15 -27.08
C ASP A 874 2.53 -15.35 -25.57
N MET A 875 1.67 -14.57 -24.90
CA MET A 875 1.30 -14.76 -23.48
C MET A 875 0.85 -16.20 -23.11
N ALA A 876 0.36 -16.97 -24.09
CA ALA A 876 -0.05 -18.36 -23.87
C ALA A 876 1.13 -19.36 -23.90
N LEU A 877 2.29 -18.96 -24.43
CA LEU A 877 3.49 -19.79 -24.50
C LEU A 877 4.25 -19.75 -23.17
N PHE A 878 4.83 -20.87 -22.78
CA PHE A 878 5.68 -20.98 -21.60
C PHE A 878 6.57 -22.22 -21.68
N ASP A 879 7.88 -22.07 -21.53
CA ASP A 879 8.80 -23.21 -21.44
C ASP A 879 8.81 -23.81 -20.02
N ASN A 880 7.77 -24.59 -19.70
CA ASN A 880 7.65 -25.21 -18.38
C ASN A 880 8.81 -26.17 -18.05
N ALA A 881 9.42 -26.79 -19.07
CA ALA A 881 10.51 -27.74 -18.89
C ALA A 881 11.78 -27.05 -18.41
N ALA A 882 12.09 -25.85 -18.93
CA ALA A 882 13.23 -25.05 -18.47
C ALA A 882 13.18 -24.72 -16.97
N PHE A 883 11.98 -24.61 -16.39
CA PHE A 883 11.77 -24.29 -14.98
C PHE A 883 11.46 -25.50 -14.09
N ASN A 884 11.51 -26.73 -14.62
CA ASN A 884 11.10 -27.96 -13.93
C ASN A 884 9.65 -27.94 -13.41
N ILE A 885 8.76 -27.30 -14.16
CA ILE A 885 7.33 -27.21 -13.83
C ILE A 885 6.57 -28.24 -14.66
N SER A 886 5.69 -29.00 -14.02
CA SER A 886 4.89 -30.01 -14.73
C SER A 886 3.89 -29.37 -15.69
N VAL A 887 3.49 -30.08 -16.73
CA VAL A 887 2.45 -29.60 -17.67
C VAL A 887 1.14 -29.30 -16.93
N ALA A 888 0.74 -30.15 -15.98
CA ALA A 888 -0.48 -29.98 -15.20
C ALA A 888 -0.46 -28.69 -14.35
N GLU A 889 0.68 -28.38 -13.75
CA GLU A 889 0.86 -27.13 -13.00
C GLU A 889 0.90 -25.92 -13.93
N ALA A 890 1.67 -25.98 -15.02
CA ALA A 890 1.76 -24.90 -15.99
C ALA A 890 0.39 -24.51 -16.57
N HIS A 891 -0.54 -25.45 -16.76
CA HIS A 891 -1.90 -25.14 -17.24
C HIS A 891 -2.71 -24.28 -16.25
N LEU A 892 -2.47 -24.44 -14.94
CA LEU A 892 -3.21 -23.77 -13.88
C LEU A 892 -2.51 -22.52 -13.36
N MET A 893 -1.25 -22.29 -13.75
CA MET A 893 -0.47 -21.11 -13.39
C MET A 893 -1.01 -19.84 -14.04
N ASP A 894 -1.14 -18.77 -13.27
CA ASP A 894 -1.40 -17.42 -13.78
C ASP A 894 -0.32 -17.06 -14.82
N PRO A 895 -0.71 -16.60 -16.03
CA PRO A 895 0.22 -16.10 -17.03
C PRO A 895 1.23 -15.07 -16.52
N HIS A 896 0.88 -14.24 -15.52
CA HIS A 896 1.83 -13.31 -14.88
C HIS A 896 3.03 -14.06 -14.32
N GLN A 897 2.82 -15.19 -13.64
CA GLN A 897 3.89 -16.00 -13.05
C GLN A 897 4.82 -16.59 -14.11
N ARG A 898 4.25 -16.99 -15.26
CA ARG A 898 5.00 -17.60 -16.37
C ARG A 898 5.93 -16.59 -17.03
N VAL A 899 5.38 -15.42 -17.37
CA VAL A 899 6.13 -14.33 -18.01
C VAL A 899 7.23 -13.81 -17.09
N LEU A 900 6.93 -13.68 -15.79
CA LEU A 900 7.93 -13.28 -14.81
C LEU A 900 9.12 -14.25 -14.76
N LEU A 901 8.88 -15.57 -14.80
CA LEU A 901 9.95 -16.55 -14.79
C LEU A 901 10.90 -16.38 -15.98
N GLU A 902 10.35 -16.19 -17.18
CA GLU A 902 11.14 -15.99 -18.41
C GLU A 902 11.91 -14.67 -18.39
N VAL A 903 11.24 -13.55 -18.11
CA VAL A 903 11.88 -12.22 -18.07
C VAL A 903 12.95 -12.15 -16.97
N CYS A 904 12.67 -12.73 -15.80
CA CYS A 904 13.66 -12.78 -14.73
C CYS A 904 14.86 -13.63 -15.11
N GLN A 905 14.64 -14.82 -15.66
CA GLN A 905 15.71 -15.72 -16.11
C GLN A 905 16.63 -15.03 -17.11
N GLU A 906 16.08 -14.24 -18.04
CA GLU A 906 16.87 -13.47 -19.00
C GLU A 906 17.68 -12.36 -18.34
N ALA A 907 17.06 -11.59 -17.44
CA ALA A 907 17.75 -10.52 -16.72
C ALA A 907 18.93 -11.06 -15.90
N ILE A 908 18.83 -12.27 -15.33
CA ILE A 908 19.87 -12.83 -14.44
C ILE A 908 20.75 -13.91 -15.08
N ALA A 909 20.56 -14.22 -16.37
CA ALA A 909 21.16 -15.38 -17.02
C ALA A 909 22.69 -15.44 -16.85
N HIS A 910 23.36 -14.30 -17.00
CA HIS A 910 24.81 -14.18 -16.86
C HIS A 910 25.30 -14.33 -15.40
N ASP A 911 24.52 -13.86 -14.43
CA ASP A 911 24.85 -13.94 -13.00
C ASP A 911 24.59 -15.32 -12.39
N LEU A 912 23.56 -16.04 -12.88
CA LEU A 912 23.28 -17.43 -12.50
C LEU A 912 24.45 -18.36 -12.87
N GLN A 913 25.07 -18.17 -14.04
CA GLN A 913 26.23 -18.96 -14.46
C GLN A 913 27.42 -18.83 -13.50
N LYS A 914 27.55 -17.69 -12.82
CA LYS A 914 28.64 -17.41 -11.87
C LYS A 914 28.37 -17.93 -10.45
N ARG A 915 27.20 -18.53 -10.18
CA ARG A 915 26.76 -18.99 -8.84
C ARG A 915 26.88 -17.91 -7.75
N SER A 916 26.69 -16.65 -8.13
CA SER A 916 26.92 -15.48 -7.25
C SER A 916 25.66 -14.98 -6.53
N LEU A 917 24.52 -15.69 -6.66
CA LEU A 917 23.19 -15.24 -6.27
C LEU A 917 22.52 -16.23 -5.29
N LEU A 918 22.66 -16.01 -3.99
CA LEU A 918 21.87 -16.73 -2.96
C LEU A 918 20.98 -15.77 -2.16
N ASP A 919 21.48 -14.56 -1.84
CA ASP A 919 20.78 -13.57 -1.03
C ASP A 919 20.25 -12.42 -1.90
N VAL A 920 19.35 -12.76 -2.82
CA VAL A 920 18.65 -11.79 -3.69
C VAL A 920 17.25 -11.55 -3.14
N ALA A 921 16.88 -10.30 -2.90
CA ALA A 921 15.50 -9.93 -2.62
C ALA A 921 14.67 -9.94 -3.92
N ILE A 922 13.46 -10.49 -3.89
CA ILE A 922 12.49 -10.44 -4.99
C ILE A 922 11.38 -9.46 -4.62
N VAL A 923 11.22 -8.40 -5.41
CA VAL A 923 10.15 -7.41 -5.19
C VAL A 923 9.39 -7.21 -6.50
N VAL A 924 8.13 -7.65 -6.51
CA VAL A 924 7.28 -7.62 -7.72
C VAL A 924 6.16 -6.59 -7.53
N GLY A 925 6.11 -5.59 -8.41
CA GLY A 925 4.97 -4.73 -8.59
C GLY A 925 3.98 -5.35 -9.57
N CYS A 926 2.80 -5.73 -9.09
CA CYS A 926 1.74 -6.30 -9.91
C CYS A 926 0.40 -5.72 -9.45
N CYS A 927 -0.45 -5.34 -10.39
CA CYS A 927 -1.84 -5.03 -10.11
C CYS A 927 -2.69 -5.89 -11.04
N ASN A 928 -3.92 -6.20 -10.61
CA ASN A 928 -4.90 -7.10 -11.24
C ASN A 928 -4.73 -8.59 -10.87
N ASN A 929 -5.87 -9.25 -10.64
CA ASN A 929 -5.99 -10.66 -10.26
C ASN A 929 -7.00 -11.39 -11.16
N ASP A 930 -6.95 -11.11 -12.48
CA ASP A 930 -7.93 -11.64 -13.45
C ASP A 930 -7.99 -13.17 -13.46
N TRP A 931 -6.85 -13.84 -13.24
CA TRP A 931 -6.74 -15.29 -13.28
C TRP A 931 -7.52 -15.98 -12.16
N VAL A 932 -7.54 -15.39 -10.95
CA VAL A 932 -8.32 -15.91 -9.83
C VAL A 932 -9.81 -15.93 -10.17
N ARG A 933 -10.30 -14.91 -10.87
CA ARG A 933 -11.69 -14.84 -11.34
C ARG A 933 -11.97 -15.89 -12.42
N GLU A 934 -11.04 -16.15 -13.34
CA GLU A 934 -11.18 -17.23 -14.33
C GLU A 934 -11.32 -18.59 -13.64
N ALA A 935 -10.42 -18.88 -12.70
CA ALA A 935 -10.46 -20.11 -11.92
C ALA A 935 -11.81 -20.30 -11.19
N CYS A 936 -12.44 -19.22 -10.73
CA CYS A 936 -13.70 -19.27 -9.99
C CYS A 936 -14.97 -19.23 -10.85
N THR A 937 -14.88 -18.79 -12.11
CA THR A 937 -16.04 -18.64 -13.02
C THR A 937 -16.06 -19.67 -14.14
N SER A 938 -14.94 -20.35 -14.39
CA SER A 938 -14.90 -21.48 -15.32
C SER A 938 -15.75 -22.64 -14.80
N GLN A 939 -16.38 -23.41 -15.71
CA GLN A 939 -17.03 -24.67 -15.36
C GLN A 939 -16.03 -25.80 -15.04
N GLN A 940 -14.72 -25.49 -14.98
CA GLN A 940 -13.71 -26.47 -14.65
C GLN A 940 -13.67 -26.68 -13.12
N GLU A 941 -13.63 -27.94 -12.72
CA GLU A 941 -13.55 -28.35 -11.31
C GLU A 941 -12.28 -27.79 -10.66
N ALA A 942 -12.41 -27.32 -9.41
CA ALA A 942 -11.29 -26.75 -8.65
C ALA A 942 -10.28 -27.84 -8.27
N LYS A 943 -9.07 -27.79 -8.86
CA LYS A 943 -7.98 -28.75 -8.65
C LYS A 943 -7.01 -28.28 -7.55
N SER A 944 -6.21 -29.21 -7.01
CA SER A 944 -5.24 -28.94 -5.94
C SER A 944 -4.22 -27.83 -6.26
N LEU A 945 -3.83 -27.68 -7.53
CA LEU A 945 -2.84 -26.67 -7.95
C LEU A 945 -3.44 -25.29 -8.22
N THR A 946 -4.77 -25.14 -8.21
CA THR A 946 -5.45 -23.86 -8.50
C THR A 946 -5.06 -22.77 -7.50
N GLY A 947 -4.92 -23.11 -6.21
CA GLY A 947 -4.51 -22.15 -5.18
C GLY A 947 -3.13 -21.55 -5.45
N THR A 948 -2.13 -22.38 -5.69
CA THR A 948 -0.77 -21.94 -6.05
C THR A 948 -0.68 -21.32 -7.45
N GLY A 949 -1.65 -21.64 -8.31
CA GLY A 949 -1.75 -21.11 -9.67
C GLY A 949 -2.17 -19.65 -9.71
N GLY A 950 -3.08 -19.21 -8.82
CA GLY A 950 -3.64 -17.85 -8.85
C GLY A 950 -3.28 -16.91 -7.69
N ALA A 951 -2.66 -17.40 -6.61
CA ALA A 951 -2.37 -16.55 -5.45
C ALA A 951 -1.32 -15.45 -5.74
N ALA A 952 -1.60 -14.21 -5.34
CA ALA A 952 -0.74 -13.05 -5.58
C ALA A 952 0.63 -13.15 -4.86
N SER A 953 0.68 -13.70 -3.65
CA SER A 953 1.94 -14.02 -2.95
C SER A 953 2.84 -15.01 -3.71
N ILE A 954 2.28 -15.90 -4.54
CA ILE A 954 3.06 -16.88 -5.30
C ILE A 954 3.77 -16.24 -6.49
N ILE A 955 3.33 -15.07 -6.95
CA ILE A 955 3.97 -14.29 -8.03
C ILE A 955 5.45 -14.03 -7.72
N SER A 956 5.76 -13.55 -6.52
CA SER A 956 7.14 -13.33 -6.07
C SER A 956 7.79 -14.62 -5.54
N ASN A 957 7.07 -15.39 -4.71
CA ASN A 957 7.64 -16.57 -4.04
C ASN A 957 8.05 -17.69 -5.00
N ARG A 958 7.36 -17.84 -6.15
CA ARG A 958 7.75 -18.81 -7.18
C ARG A 958 9.11 -18.46 -7.79
N LEU A 959 9.43 -17.19 -8.00
CA LEU A 959 10.76 -16.77 -8.47
C LEU A 959 11.83 -17.18 -7.46
N SER A 960 11.60 -16.89 -6.18
CA SER A 960 12.52 -17.25 -5.09
C SER A 960 12.70 -18.77 -4.97
N HIS A 961 11.64 -19.55 -5.13
CA HIS A 961 11.70 -21.02 -5.12
C HIS A 961 12.44 -21.59 -6.35
N VAL A 962 12.05 -21.15 -7.54
CA VAL A 962 12.60 -21.63 -8.81
C VAL A 962 14.06 -21.24 -8.97
N PHE A 963 14.49 -20.06 -8.54
CA PHE A 963 15.91 -19.65 -8.62
C PHE A 963 16.72 -19.98 -7.37
N GLY A 964 16.06 -20.35 -6.26
CA GLY A 964 16.72 -20.70 -5.00
C GLY A 964 17.19 -19.49 -4.19
N PHE A 965 16.55 -18.34 -4.34
CA PHE A 965 16.89 -17.11 -3.62
C PHE A 965 16.30 -17.09 -2.21
N SER A 966 17.09 -16.58 -1.27
CA SER A 966 16.78 -16.60 0.16
C SER A 966 16.50 -15.22 0.77
N GLY A 967 16.65 -14.14 -0.01
CA GLY A 967 16.27 -12.80 0.42
C GLY A 967 14.74 -12.64 0.54
N PRO A 968 14.26 -11.48 1.06
CA PRO A 968 12.84 -11.17 1.12
C PRO A 968 12.14 -11.35 -0.24
N SER A 969 10.92 -11.89 -0.24
CA SER A 969 10.12 -12.13 -1.44
C SER A 969 8.73 -11.56 -1.24
N VAL A 970 8.39 -10.51 -1.99
CA VAL A 970 7.18 -9.71 -1.76
C VAL A 970 6.51 -9.30 -3.07
N THR A 971 5.19 -9.41 -3.11
CA THR A 971 4.33 -8.82 -4.15
C THR A 971 3.66 -7.57 -3.58
N LEU A 972 3.72 -6.45 -4.30
CA LEU A 972 3.15 -5.16 -3.91
C LEU A 972 2.07 -4.71 -4.90
N ASP A 973 0.95 -4.25 -4.35
CA ASP A 973 -0.13 -3.59 -5.11
C ASP A 973 -0.33 -2.15 -4.60
N THR A 974 0.01 -1.19 -5.47
CA THR A 974 -0.32 0.24 -5.32
C THR A 974 -0.95 0.76 -6.62
N ALA A 975 -1.71 -0.10 -7.32
CA ALA A 975 -2.25 0.19 -8.64
C ALA A 975 -1.15 0.60 -9.65
N CYS A 976 -1.33 1.72 -10.36
CA CYS A 976 -0.44 2.13 -11.45
C CYS A 976 1.01 2.45 -11.03
N SER A 977 1.28 2.64 -9.73
CA SER A 977 2.62 2.92 -9.21
C SER A 977 3.40 1.67 -8.75
N SER A 978 2.79 0.47 -8.80
CA SER A 978 3.32 -0.76 -8.17
C SER A 978 4.79 -1.03 -8.46
N SER A 979 5.26 -0.90 -9.70
CA SER A 979 6.67 -1.17 -10.03
C SER A 979 7.68 -0.14 -9.53
N LEU A 980 7.32 1.15 -9.44
CA LEU A 980 8.22 2.16 -8.85
C LEU A 980 8.20 2.12 -7.32
N VAL A 981 7.05 1.78 -6.72
CA VAL A 981 6.99 1.49 -5.28
C VAL A 981 7.82 0.24 -4.96
N ALA A 982 7.78 -0.80 -5.79
CA ALA A 982 8.64 -1.97 -5.65
C ALA A 982 10.14 -1.63 -5.73
N LEU A 983 10.52 -0.72 -6.63
CA LEU A 983 11.88 -0.20 -6.69
C LEU A 983 12.27 0.52 -5.40
N ASP A 984 11.46 1.48 -4.93
CA ASP A 984 11.74 2.24 -3.72
C ASP A 984 11.81 1.34 -2.47
N PHE A 985 10.90 0.36 -2.39
CA PHE A 985 10.88 -0.67 -1.35
C PHE A 985 12.18 -1.49 -1.37
N ALA A 986 12.61 -1.99 -2.53
CA ALA A 986 13.83 -2.78 -2.65
C ALA A 986 15.06 -2.00 -2.20
N ILE A 987 15.19 -0.73 -2.62
CA ILE A 987 16.30 0.14 -2.25
C ILE A 987 16.29 0.42 -0.73
N SER A 988 15.10 0.56 -0.12
CA SER A 988 14.95 0.73 1.33
C SER A 988 15.33 -0.54 2.11
N TYR A 989 14.93 -1.71 1.62
CA TYR A 989 15.31 -3.00 2.19
C TYR A 989 16.82 -3.24 2.11
N MET A 990 17.44 -3.02 0.94
CA MET A 990 18.90 -3.16 0.77
C MET A 990 19.70 -2.21 1.68
N ALA A 991 19.11 -1.08 2.10
CA ALA A 991 19.77 -0.13 2.99
C ALA A 991 19.66 -0.50 4.49
N THR A 992 18.63 -1.26 4.87
CA THR A 992 18.28 -1.54 6.28
C THR A 992 18.43 -3.01 6.67
N GLN A 993 18.61 -3.87 5.69
CA GLN A 993 18.83 -5.31 5.82
C GLN A 993 20.20 -5.67 5.25
N ALA A 994 20.77 -6.79 5.67
CA ALA A 994 22.04 -7.31 5.15
C ALA A 994 21.89 -7.94 3.74
N ILE A 995 21.22 -7.24 2.81
CA ILE A 995 20.96 -7.70 1.45
C ILE A 995 21.68 -6.76 0.47
N SER A 996 22.54 -7.33 -0.37
CA SER A 996 23.34 -6.56 -1.34
C SER A 996 22.78 -6.56 -2.75
N GLN A 997 21.77 -7.38 -3.04
CA GLN A 997 21.19 -7.54 -4.37
C GLN A 997 19.67 -7.68 -4.32
N ALA A 998 18.98 -7.10 -5.31
CA ALA A 998 17.53 -7.23 -5.44
C ALA A 998 17.13 -7.34 -6.91
N LEU A 999 16.15 -8.19 -7.19
CA LEU A 999 15.47 -8.27 -8.48
C LEU A 999 14.12 -7.57 -8.35
N VAL A 1000 13.99 -6.43 -9.02
CA VAL A 1000 12.77 -5.62 -9.04
C VAL A 1000 12.06 -5.86 -10.35
N VAL A 1001 10.77 -6.19 -10.29
CA VAL A 1001 9.99 -6.58 -11.47
C VAL A 1001 8.65 -5.86 -11.47
N GLY A 1002 8.19 -5.43 -12.65
CA GLY A 1002 6.85 -4.90 -12.87
C GLY A 1002 6.15 -5.73 -13.93
N VAL A 1003 4.92 -6.19 -13.69
CA VAL A 1003 4.15 -6.97 -14.66
C VAL A 1003 2.67 -6.56 -14.69
N ASN A 1004 2.10 -6.52 -15.90
CA ASN A 1004 0.67 -6.36 -16.15
C ASN A 1004 0.26 -7.13 -17.41
N LEU A 1005 -0.80 -7.93 -17.32
CA LEU A 1005 -1.39 -8.68 -18.44
C LEU A 1005 -2.91 -8.48 -18.47
N MET A 1006 -3.50 -8.47 -19.66
CA MET A 1006 -4.94 -8.26 -19.84
C MET A 1006 -5.62 -9.56 -20.20
N LEU A 1007 -6.16 -10.27 -19.20
CA LEU A 1007 -6.68 -11.62 -19.41
C LEU A 1007 -8.17 -11.63 -19.76
N ARG A 1008 -8.93 -10.62 -19.34
CA ARG A 1008 -10.39 -10.58 -19.53
C ARG A 1008 -10.97 -9.21 -19.90
N ALA A 1009 -12.22 -9.21 -20.40
CA ALA A 1009 -12.92 -8.02 -20.87
C ALA A 1009 -13.46 -7.13 -19.73
N GLU A 1010 -13.68 -7.68 -18.55
CA GLU A 1010 -14.39 -7.00 -17.46
C GLU A 1010 -13.64 -5.78 -16.94
N ALA A 1011 -12.30 -5.84 -16.83
CA ALA A 1011 -11.50 -4.68 -16.48
C ALA A 1011 -11.64 -3.54 -17.51
N PHE A 1012 -11.80 -3.88 -18.80
CA PHE A 1012 -12.14 -2.89 -19.84
C PHE A 1012 -13.57 -2.34 -19.67
N GLN A 1013 -14.55 -3.20 -19.36
CA GLN A 1013 -15.94 -2.75 -19.13
C GLN A 1013 -16.02 -1.78 -17.94
N GLN A 1014 -15.25 -2.03 -16.88
CA GLN A 1014 -15.21 -1.19 -15.69
C GLN A 1014 -14.56 0.16 -15.97
N THR A 1015 -13.40 0.17 -16.64
CA THR A 1015 -12.74 1.41 -17.04
C THR A 1015 -13.54 2.19 -18.11
N CYS A 1016 -14.30 1.49 -18.96
CA CYS A 1016 -15.29 2.12 -19.84
C CYS A 1016 -16.41 2.78 -19.03
N LYS A 1017 -17.03 2.06 -18.09
CA LYS A 1017 -18.06 2.61 -17.20
C LYS A 1017 -17.59 3.82 -16.40
N ALA A 1018 -16.33 3.83 -16.00
CA ALA A 1018 -15.72 4.94 -15.30
C ALA A 1018 -15.26 6.09 -16.24
N HIS A 1019 -15.49 5.97 -17.56
CA HIS A 1019 -15.05 6.92 -18.58
C HIS A 1019 -13.54 7.26 -18.53
N MET A 1020 -12.71 6.27 -18.19
CA MET A 1020 -11.26 6.46 -18.04
C MET A 1020 -10.49 6.24 -19.35
N LEU A 1021 -11.08 5.52 -20.32
CA LEU A 1021 -10.38 5.14 -21.54
C LEU A 1021 -10.56 6.16 -22.66
N SER A 1022 -9.52 6.35 -23.47
CA SER A 1022 -9.61 7.18 -24.66
C SER A 1022 -10.52 6.56 -25.70
N ILE A 1023 -11.49 7.33 -26.18
CA ILE A 1023 -12.47 6.93 -27.19
C ILE A 1023 -11.80 6.63 -28.55
N ASP A 1024 -10.69 7.30 -28.88
CA ASP A 1024 -9.95 7.06 -30.12
C ASP A 1024 -8.82 6.03 -29.96
N GLY A 1025 -8.71 5.42 -28.78
CA GLY A 1025 -7.73 4.38 -28.52
C GLY A 1025 -6.29 4.87 -28.53
N ARG A 1026 -6.02 6.16 -28.25
CA ARG A 1026 -4.65 6.69 -28.07
C ARG A 1026 -4.50 7.53 -26.80
N CYS A 1027 -3.37 7.37 -26.11
CA CYS A 1027 -2.98 8.26 -25.01
C CYS A 1027 -2.42 9.56 -25.61
N LYS A 1028 -3.20 10.64 -25.56
CA LYS A 1028 -2.82 11.93 -26.13
C LYS A 1028 -2.20 12.83 -25.05
N THR A 1029 -1.10 12.35 -24.48
CA THR A 1029 -0.46 12.97 -23.32
C THR A 1029 -0.05 14.41 -23.59
N PHE A 1030 -0.46 15.31 -22.69
CA PHE A 1030 -0.27 16.77 -22.73
C PHE A 1030 -0.95 17.50 -23.90
N ASP A 1031 -1.67 16.79 -24.77
CA ASP A 1031 -2.39 17.38 -25.88
C ASP A 1031 -3.72 17.99 -25.39
N ALA A 1032 -4.16 19.09 -26.02
CA ALA A 1032 -5.43 19.73 -25.68
C ALA A 1032 -6.65 18.80 -25.90
N SER A 1033 -6.51 17.74 -26.71
CA SER A 1033 -7.52 16.74 -26.98
C SER A 1033 -7.43 15.49 -26.09
N ALA A 1034 -6.58 15.50 -25.04
CA ALA A 1034 -6.49 14.47 -24.01
C ALA A 1034 -7.87 14.12 -23.44
N ASN A 1035 -8.26 12.84 -23.53
CA ASN A 1035 -9.62 12.36 -23.21
C ASN A 1035 -9.63 10.99 -22.52
N GLY A 1036 -8.50 10.51 -22.01
CA GLY A 1036 -8.38 9.21 -21.38
C GLY A 1036 -7.10 8.48 -21.79
N TYR A 1037 -6.87 7.32 -21.17
CA TYR A 1037 -5.71 6.48 -21.46
C TYR A 1037 -6.11 5.22 -22.24
N VAL A 1038 -5.12 4.46 -22.71
CA VAL A 1038 -5.30 3.17 -23.38
C VAL A 1038 -4.64 2.10 -22.54
N ARG A 1039 -5.32 0.98 -22.28
CA ARG A 1039 -4.73 -0.12 -21.50
C ARG A 1039 -3.63 -0.82 -22.29
N SER A 1040 -2.64 -1.36 -21.57
CA SER A 1040 -1.52 -2.08 -22.17
C SER A 1040 -0.99 -3.18 -21.25
N GLU A 1041 -0.34 -4.18 -21.86
CA GLU A 1041 0.43 -5.24 -21.22
C GLU A 1041 1.91 -4.88 -21.18
N GLY A 1042 2.64 -5.41 -20.20
CA GLY A 1042 4.08 -5.29 -20.16
C GLY A 1042 4.70 -6.02 -18.98
N CYS A 1043 5.95 -6.45 -19.15
CA CYS A 1043 6.80 -6.98 -18.09
C CYS A 1043 8.20 -6.39 -18.20
N GLY A 1044 8.79 -5.96 -17.08
CA GLY A 1044 10.19 -5.51 -17.05
C GLY A 1044 10.84 -5.90 -15.73
N ALA A 1045 12.10 -6.33 -15.78
CA ALA A 1045 12.89 -6.75 -14.63
C ALA A 1045 14.23 -6.00 -14.58
N LEU A 1046 14.68 -5.63 -13.38
CA LEU A 1046 15.97 -4.99 -13.11
C LEU A 1046 16.71 -5.73 -11.99
N LEU A 1047 17.96 -6.12 -12.23
CA LEU A 1047 18.87 -6.59 -11.18
C LEU A 1047 19.63 -5.40 -10.59
N LEU A 1048 19.39 -5.13 -9.32
CA LEU A 1048 20.03 -4.10 -8.52
C LEU A 1048 21.17 -4.70 -7.70
N LYS A 1049 22.31 -4.02 -7.66
CA LYS A 1049 23.43 -4.36 -6.77
C LYS A 1049 23.91 -3.13 -6.01
N ALA A 1050 24.10 -3.28 -4.70
CA ALA A 1050 24.80 -2.31 -3.89
C ALA A 1050 26.31 -2.42 -4.17
N LEU A 1051 26.85 -1.46 -4.92
CA LEU A 1051 28.25 -1.47 -5.35
C LEU A 1051 28.95 -0.15 -5.01
N PRO A 1052 30.18 -0.18 -4.47
CA PRO A 1052 30.97 1.04 -4.36
C PRO A 1052 31.31 1.55 -5.76
N ARG A 1053 30.92 2.80 -6.05
CA ARG A 1053 31.08 3.42 -7.38
C ARG A 1053 32.50 3.33 -7.94
N GLN A 1054 33.51 3.45 -7.06
CA GLN A 1054 34.93 3.43 -7.42
C GLN A 1054 35.45 2.05 -7.86
N TYR A 1055 34.73 0.97 -7.57
CA TYR A 1055 35.13 -0.41 -7.90
C TYR A 1055 34.20 -1.08 -8.92
N ALA A 1056 33.13 -0.40 -9.36
CA ALA A 1056 32.22 -0.94 -10.34
C ALA A 1056 32.85 -0.86 -11.74
N ASP A 1057 32.81 -1.98 -12.48
CA ASP A 1057 33.18 -2.01 -13.88
C ASP A 1057 32.14 -1.23 -14.70
N PRO A 1058 32.51 -0.12 -15.36
CA PRO A 1058 31.58 0.68 -16.15
C PRO A 1058 30.87 -0.10 -17.26
N SER A 1059 31.46 -1.20 -17.75
CA SER A 1059 30.86 -2.06 -18.78
C SER A 1059 29.73 -2.96 -18.27
N THR A 1060 29.54 -3.03 -16.95
CA THR A 1060 28.55 -3.89 -16.29
C THR A 1060 27.40 -3.13 -15.63
N VAL A 1061 27.38 -1.80 -15.74
CA VAL A 1061 26.39 -0.94 -15.10
C VAL A 1061 25.59 -0.19 -16.16
N TYR A 1062 24.29 -0.48 -16.24
CA TYR A 1062 23.34 0.21 -17.11
C TYR A 1062 23.02 1.61 -16.58
N ALA A 1063 22.79 1.75 -15.28
CA ALA A 1063 22.51 3.04 -14.65
C ALA A 1063 22.77 3.01 -13.14
N TRP A 1064 22.88 4.19 -12.54
CA TRP A 1064 22.91 4.36 -11.09
C TRP A 1064 21.59 4.95 -10.62
N ILE A 1065 20.92 4.27 -9.69
CA ILE A 1065 19.76 4.85 -9.02
C ILE A 1065 20.28 5.84 -7.97
N ARG A 1066 19.97 7.12 -8.18
CA ARG A 1066 20.38 8.19 -7.28
C ARG A 1066 19.51 8.21 -6.04
N GLY A 1067 18.20 8.34 -6.23
CA GLY A 1067 17.22 8.34 -5.15
C GLY A 1067 15.85 7.88 -5.66
N ALA A 1068 15.02 7.46 -4.71
CA ALA A 1068 13.64 7.06 -4.93
C ALA A 1068 12.80 7.48 -3.71
N ALA A 1069 11.53 7.79 -3.97
CA ALA A 1069 10.56 8.12 -2.94
C ALA A 1069 9.16 7.72 -3.40
N ASN A 1070 8.28 7.51 -2.44
CA ASN A 1070 6.86 7.32 -2.65
C ASN A 1070 6.06 8.04 -1.55
N ASN A 1071 4.83 8.45 -1.85
CA ASN A 1071 3.92 9.11 -0.93
C ASN A 1071 2.46 8.83 -1.34
N HIS A 1072 1.51 9.22 -0.50
CA HIS A 1072 0.08 9.23 -0.82
C HIS A 1072 -0.41 10.67 -0.97
N VAL A 1073 -1.55 10.87 -1.64
CA VAL A 1073 -2.13 12.20 -1.89
C VAL A 1073 -2.90 12.79 -0.71
N GLY A 1074 -2.97 12.08 0.43
CA GLY A 1074 -3.86 12.46 1.54
C GLY A 1074 -5.33 12.53 1.14
N ARG A 1075 -6.09 13.42 1.81
CA ARG A 1075 -7.47 13.77 1.46
C ARG A 1075 -7.43 14.71 0.25
N SER A 1076 -7.85 14.20 -0.90
CA SER A 1076 -7.90 14.91 -2.18
C SER A 1076 -9.36 15.17 -2.63
N ALA A 1077 -9.57 15.73 -3.83
CA ALA A 1077 -10.91 16.02 -4.37
C ALA A 1077 -11.80 14.78 -4.54
N SER A 1078 -11.19 13.61 -4.72
CA SER A 1078 -11.82 12.29 -4.64
C SER A 1078 -10.72 11.24 -4.43
N LEU A 1079 -11.06 10.04 -3.96
CA LEU A 1079 -10.09 8.97 -3.73
C LEU A 1079 -9.16 8.66 -4.92
N THR A 1080 -9.62 8.90 -6.15
CA THR A 1080 -8.86 8.64 -7.39
C THR A 1080 -8.31 9.91 -8.05
N ALA A 1081 -8.60 11.09 -7.50
CA ALA A 1081 -8.11 12.35 -8.05
C ALA A 1081 -6.63 12.57 -7.72
N PRO A 1082 -5.79 12.96 -8.71
CA PRO A 1082 -4.41 13.35 -8.44
C PRO A 1082 -4.34 14.68 -7.66
N ASN A 1083 -3.22 14.90 -6.97
CA ASN A 1083 -2.98 16.12 -6.19
C ASN A 1083 -1.59 16.70 -6.52
N GLY A 1084 -1.53 17.95 -6.98
CA GLY A 1084 -0.30 18.62 -7.39
C GLY A 1084 0.72 18.80 -6.24
N PRO A 1085 0.32 19.33 -5.06
CA PRO A 1085 1.20 19.42 -3.89
C PRO A 1085 1.86 18.09 -3.49
N ALA A 1086 1.10 17.00 -3.46
CA ALA A 1086 1.62 15.67 -3.17
C ALA A 1086 2.64 15.21 -4.23
N GLN A 1087 2.37 15.47 -5.52
CA GLN A 1087 3.35 15.19 -6.59
C GLN A 1087 4.64 16.02 -6.44
N GLN A 1088 4.53 17.29 -6.03
CA GLN A 1088 5.72 18.09 -5.75
C GLN A 1088 6.51 17.53 -4.56
N ALA A 1089 5.81 17.10 -3.49
CA ALA A 1089 6.42 16.55 -2.29
C ALA A 1089 7.23 15.27 -2.60
N VAL A 1090 6.67 14.33 -3.38
CA VAL A 1090 7.38 13.10 -3.74
C VAL A 1090 8.58 13.37 -4.65
N ILE A 1091 8.46 14.30 -5.61
CA ILE A 1091 9.60 14.70 -6.46
C ILE A 1091 10.72 15.29 -5.61
N ARG A 1092 10.40 16.22 -4.68
CA ARG A 1092 11.40 16.81 -3.76
C ARG A 1092 12.03 15.74 -2.86
N SER A 1093 11.23 14.79 -2.37
CA SER A 1093 11.70 13.67 -1.55
C SER A 1093 12.70 12.79 -2.32
N ALA A 1094 12.41 12.47 -3.59
CA ALA A 1094 13.32 11.70 -4.45
C ALA A 1094 14.62 12.45 -4.76
N LEU A 1095 14.55 13.77 -5.02
CA LEU A 1095 15.73 14.61 -5.23
C LEU A 1095 16.61 14.68 -3.97
N ARG A 1096 15.99 14.81 -2.79
CA ARG A 1096 16.67 14.80 -1.50
C ARG A 1096 17.31 13.44 -1.21
N ASP A 1097 16.58 12.35 -1.38
CA ASP A 1097 17.10 10.99 -1.23
C ASP A 1097 18.31 10.76 -2.16
N GLY A 1098 18.22 11.29 -3.39
CA GLY A 1098 19.29 11.21 -4.39
C GLY A 1098 20.46 12.17 -4.21
N ARG A 1099 20.39 13.04 -3.20
CA ARG A 1099 21.34 14.13 -2.94
C ARG A 1099 21.64 14.91 -4.23
N VAL A 1100 20.59 15.22 -4.98
CA VAL A 1100 20.66 16.05 -6.19
C VAL A 1100 20.77 17.50 -5.74
N GLN A 1101 21.82 18.22 -6.17
CA GLN A 1101 22.14 19.55 -5.66
C GLN A 1101 21.17 20.60 -6.20
N SER A 1102 20.86 20.52 -7.49
CA SER A 1102 19.91 21.40 -8.14
C SER A 1102 18.87 20.59 -8.91
N PRO A 1103 17.56 20.90 -8.81
CA PRO A 1103 16.56 20.33 -9.70
C PRO A 1103 16.91 20.50 -11.20
N ALA A 1104 17.63 21.57 -11.56
CA ALA A 1104 18.10 21.81 -12.92
C ALA A 1104 19.15 20.80 -13.42
N ASP A 1105 19.71 19.97 -12.54
CA ASP A 1105 20.63 18.88 -12.93
C ASP A 1105 19.89 17.71 -13.60
N VAL A 1106 18.55 17.67 -13.53
CA VAL A 1106 17.73 16.68 -14.21
C VAL A 1106 17.48 17.11 -15.65
N ALA A 1107 18.07 16.38 -16.60
CA ALA A 1107 17.99 16.71 -18.02
C ALA A 1107 16.74 16.16 -18.73
N VAL A 1108 16.29 14.96 -18.32
CA VAL A 1108 15.16 14.25 -18.93
C VAL A 1108 14.24 13.74 -17.83
N LEU A 1109 12.94 13.94 -18.01
CA LEU A 1109 11.88 13.42 -17.16
C LEU A 1109 10.94 12.56 -17.99
N GLU A 1110 10.70 11.35 -17.50
CA GLU A 1110 9.65 10.48 -18.01
C GLU A 1110 8.42 10.64 -17.11
N ALA A 1111 7.37 11.25 -17.66
CA ALA A 1111 6.16 11.57 -16.91
C ALA A 1111 5.23 10.36 -16.78
N HIS A 1112 4.32 10.41 -15.80
CA HIS A 1112 3.19 9.51 -15.75
C HIS A 1112 2.30 9.71 -16.98
N GLY A 1113 1.88 10.93 -17.28
CA GLY A 1113 1.39 11.36 -18.59
C GLY A 1113 0.31 10.45 -19.18
N THR A 1114 -0.83 10.31 -18.51
CA THR A 1114 -1.89 9.36 -18.92
C THR A 1114 -2.72 9.83 -20.10
N GLY A 1115 -2.64 11.10 -20.50
CA GLY A 1115 -3.52 11.65 -21.54
C GLY A 1115 -4.91 11.98 -20.99
N THR A 1116 -4.99 12.33 -19.71
CA THR A 1116 -6.26 12.69 -19.05
C THR A 1116 -6.40 14.20 -18.94
N ALA A 1117 -7.60 14.72 -19.20
CA ALA A 1117 -7.86 16.16 -19.18
C ALA A 1117 -7.60 16.82 -17.81
N LEU A 1118 -7.69 16.06 -16.71
CA LEU A 1118 -7.43 16.53 -15.35
C LEU A 1118 -6.00 16.23 -14.89
N GLY A 1119 -5.49 15.01 -15.12
CA GLY A 1119 -4.21 14.57 -14.58
C GLY A 1119 -3.02 15.26 -15.24
N ASP A 1120 -3.05 15.42 -16.57
CA ASP A 1120 -1.94 15.98 -17.33
C ASP A 1120 -1.63 17.44 -16.92
N PRO A 1121 -2.61 18.36 -16.76
CA PRO A 1121 -2.34 19.70 -16.25
C PRO A 1121 -1.79 19.74 -14.82
N ILE A 1122 -2.27 18.86 -13.93
CA ILE A 1122 -1.79 18.78 -12.54
C ILE A 1122 -0.32 18.34 -12.51
N GLU A 1123 0.02 17.32 -13.31
CA GLU A 1123 1.38 16.82 -13.41
C GLU A 1123 2.36 17.85 -13.99
N VAL A 1124 1.98 18.50 -15.09
CA VAL A 1124 2.81 19.58 -15.67
C VAL A 1124 2.98 20.73 -14.68
N GLY A 1125 1.93 21.06 -13.91
CA GLY A 1125 1.99 22.04 -12.83
C GLY A 1125 3.02 21.68 -11.76
N ALA A 1126 3.01 20.43 -11.29
CA ALA A 1126 3.96 19.91 -10.31
C ALA A 1126 5.40 19.90 -10.85
N ILE A 1127 5.61 19.42 -12.09
CA ILE A 1127 6.92 19.44 -12.77
C ILE A 1127 7.47 20.86 -12.84
N ARG A 1128 6.67 21.82 -13.31
CA ARG A 1128 7.07 23.23 -13.41
C ARG A 1128 7.42 23.82 -12.05
N ALA A 1129 6.65 23.48 -11.01
CA ALA A 1129 6.85 24.01 -9.67
C ALA A 1129 8.17 23.56 -9.02
N VAL A 1130 8.65 22.35 -9.33
CA VAL A 1130 9.89 21.80 -8.76
C VAL A 1130 11.10 22.05 -9.66
N TYR A 1131 11.00 21.78 -10.96
CA TYR A 1131 12.15 21.77 -11.86
C TYR A 1131 12.43 23.11 -12.55
N CYS A 1132 11.43 23.98 -12.72
CA CYS A 1132 11.56 25.19 -13.56
C CYS A 1132 11.65 26.51 -12.77
N LYS A 1133 11.56 26.50 -11.44
CA LYS A 1133 11.63 27.73 -10.62
C LYS A 1133 13.08 28.21 -10.49
N GLY A 1134 13.37 29.45 -10.91
CA GLY A 1134 14.63 30.15 -10.62
C GLY A 1134 15.80 29.87 -11.56
N PHE A 1135 15.58 29.15 -12.67
CA PHE A 1135 16.63 28.74 -13.61
C PHE A 1135 16.43 29.38 -15.00
N VAL A 1136 16.95 30.60 -15.18
CA VAL A 1136 16.78 31.37 -16.45
C VAL A 1136 17.80 30.95 -17.52
N ASP A 1137 18.94 30.37 -17.12
CA ASP A 1137 20.06 30.03 -18.02
C ASP A 1137 20.38 28.50 -18.07
N SER A 1138 19.49 27.65 -17.57
CA SER A 1138 19.66 26.19 -17.59
C SER A 1138 19.17 25.56 -18.89
N PRO A 1139 19.78 24.44 -19.35
CA PRO A 1139 19.24 23.69 -20.48
C PRO A 1139 17.79 23.26 -20.21
N PRO A 1140 16.93 23.18 -21.23
CA PRO A 1140 15.53 22.84 -21.04
C PRO A 1140 15.38 21.42 -20.49
N LEU A 1141 14.47 21.26 -19.52
CA LEU A 1141 14.02 19.93 -19.10
C LEU A 1141 13.26 19.27 -20.26
N ILE A 1142 13.75 18.12 -20.72
CA ILE A 1142 13.07 17.32 -21.74
C ILE A 1142 12.04 16.43 -21.04
N VAL A 1143 10.76 16.56 -21.41
CA VAL A 1143 9.68 15.75 -20.84
C VAL A 1143 9.17 14.80 -21.91
N GLY A 1144 9.14 13.50 -21.59
CA GLY A 1144 8.58 12.45 -22.43
C GLY A 1144 7.48 11.67 -21.70
N ALA A 1145 6.66 10.94 -22.46
CA ALA A 1145 5.66 10.03 -21.91
C ALA A 1145 5.46 8.82 -22.81
N LEU A 1146 5.96 7.66 -22.38
CA LEU A 1146 5.97 6.36 -23.05
C LEU A 1146 4.55 5.87 -23.38
N LYS A 1147 3.56 6.26 -22.58
CA LYS A 1147 2.17 5.86 -22.76
C LYS A 1147 1.58 6.30 -24.10
N SER A 1148 2.11 7.36 -24.70
CA SER A 1148 1.73 7.82 -26.05
C SER A 1148 2.08 6.82 -27.15
N LEU A 1149 3.09 5.97 -26.94
CA LEU A 1149 3.53 4.95 -27.90
C LEU A 1149 2.88 3.60 -27.64
N MET A 1150 2.90 3.13 -26.39
CA MET A 1150 2.51 1.75 -26.07
C MET A 1150 1.27 1.60 -25.19
N GLY A 1151 0.67 2.71 -24.74
CA GLY A 1151 -0.42 2.68 -23.77
C GLY A 1151 0.07 2.55 -22.34
N HIS A 1152 -0.87 2.45 -21.42
CA HIS A 1152 -0.62 2.36 -19.99
C HIS A 1152 -0.51 0.91 -19.53
N ALA A 1153 0.72 0.46 -19.27
CA ALA A 1153 0.99 -0.89 -18.76
C ALA A 1153 0.68 -1.08 -17.26
N GLU A 1154 -0.25 -0.28 -16.70
CA GLU A 1154 -0.72 -0.32 -15.30
C GLU A 1154 0.41 -0.58 -14.30
N GLY A 1155 0.42 -1.73 -13.59
CA GLY A 1155 1.44 -2.07 -12.58
C GLY A 1155 2.88 -2.13 -13.11
N ALA A 1156 3.06 -2.37 -14.42
CA ALA A 1156 4.35 -2.36 -15.11
C ALA A 1156 4.71 -1.00 -15.75
N ALA A 1157 3.84 0.01 -15.69
CA ALA A 1157 4.09 1.28 -16.36
C ALA A 1157 5.34 2.00 -15.84
N GLY A 1158 5.58 1.91 -14.54
CA GLY A 1158 6.74 2.49 -13.89
C GLY A 1158 8.08 1.89 -14.33
N ILE A 1159 8.17 0.55 -14.36
CA ILE A 1159 9.38 -0.14 -14.81
C ILE A 1159 9.66 0.10 -16.30
N ALA A 1160 8.61 0.18 -17.13
CA ALA A 1160 8.75 0.50 -18.56
C ALA A 1160 9.34 1.89 -18.79
N GLY A 1161 8.83 2.90 -18.07
CA GLY A 1161 9.38 4.26 -18.10
C GLY A 1161 10.82 4.32 -17.58
N LEU A 1162 11.15 3.56 -16.54
CA LEU A 1162 12.51 3.50 -16.02
C LEU A 1162 13.48 2.83 -17.01
N ILE A 1163 13.10 1.73 -17.66
CA ILE A 1163 13.91 1.09 -18.70
C ILE A 1163 14.14 2.06 -19.87
N LYS A 1164 13.11 2.81 -20.30
CA LYS A 1164 13.28 3.88 -21.28
C LYS A 1164 14.34 4.89 -20.84
N LEU A 1165 14.27 5.41 -19.61
CA LEU A 1165 15.26 6.37 -19.09
C LEU A 1165 16.68 5.79 -19.04
N ILE A 1166 16.82 4.51 -18.67
CA ILE A 1166 18.11 3.81 -18.69
C ILE A 1166 18.69 3.78 -20.11
N LEU A 1167 17.87 3.44 -21.11
CA LEU A 1167 18.30 3.42 -22.51
C LEU A 1167 18.64 4.82 -23.03
N VAL A 1168 17.86 5.85 -22.66
CA VAL A 1168 18.16 7.26 -22.97
C VAL A 1168 19.54 7.65 -22.42
N LEU A 1169 19.91 7.22 -21.21
CA LEU A 1169 21.23 7.47 -20.62
C LEU A 1169 22.36 6.71 -21.35
N GLN A 1170 22.11 5.46 -21.73
CA GLN A 1170 23.08 4.63 -22.46
C GLN A 1170 23.38 5.19 -23.86
N HIS A 1171 22.33 5.55 -24.61
CA HIS A 1171 22.45 6.07 -25.97
C HIS A 1171 22.70 7.59 -26.03
N ARG A 1172 22.51 8.30 -24.92
CA ARG A 1172 22.61 9.77 -24.81
C ARG A 1172 21.71 10.50 -25.81
N LEU A 1173 20.53 9.95 -26.05
CA LEU A 1173 19.52 10.47 -26.97
C LEU A 1173 18.16 10.42 -26.28
N ALA A 1174 17.48 11.55 -26.18
CA ALA A 1174 16.10 11.60 -25.69
C ALA A 1174 15.13 11.17 -26.81
N THR A 1175 14.17 10.29 -26.48
CA THR A 1175 13.18 9.72 -27.39
C THR A 1175 11.75 9.91 -26.89
#